data_AF-A0A971STL5-F1
#
_entry.id   AF-A0A971STL5-F1
#
_cell.length_a   1.000
_cell.length_b   1.000
_cell.length_c   1.000
_cell.angle_alpha   90.00
_cell.angle_beta   90.00
_cell.angle_gamma   90.00
#
_symmetry.space_group_name_H-M   'P 1'
#
loop_
_entity.id
_entity.type
_entity.pdbx_description
1 polymer ?
#
loop_
_entity_poly.entity_id
_entity_poly.type
_entity_poly.pdbx_seq_one_letter_code
_entity_poly.pdbx_strand_id
1 'polypeptide(L)'
;TIAEILRLNGYSTAQFGKCHEVPSWEWNPMGPFDRWPTGSGFEHFYGFVGGETNQFYPSLIEGTSSVKPGKTPEQGYHFTEDIAEKALRWLSEQRSLMPDKPFFLYFAPGATHAPIHVPKDWIDRYRGEFDKGWDMVREETFARQKNMGIIPPDCDLTPRPRGIPAWRDMPDGLKPVLTRQMEIYAAFLEHTDFQIGRVVDAIEKLGALDDTLIFVITGDNGASGEGSLNGTWNESITMTGMAGIETPEFLRKQLPTFGTPESYPQYSLGWAHAMDTPYQWTKRVASHWGGTRNGLIVHWPRGIMARGELRHQFHHVIDVAPTFLEVSRIPQPIKVNGIDQQPMEGIGMAYTFDNAGAPERHKTQYFEMLGNRGIYHDGWTAVTAHNTPVADWPKRGFDEDIWELYDTNTDWTQAHDLAHKRPERLRELKRLFLIEAARYNVLPLDGRTAERADPDLAGRPTPVKGRRQRLYRGIGRLNAFSVINIKNKSHRVTAEVIVPKGGCEGVIVAQGGFTGGWTIYVKAGRLKYCYNFYGIDLFTVEGTEELPEGKHIVRMDFDYDGKGTAKGGTVHLFIDGRPAGDGRVGRTQPLPFASDEPLDIGTDGGSPVTRDYTEHDFSGEVNWVEIEIPEGAPDSDAKISDRDRLQAALVRE
;
A
#
# COMPACT_ATOMS: atom_id res chain seq x y z
N THR A 1 11.31 17.60 8.41
CA THR A 1 11.46 16.12 8.51
C THR A 1 12.82 15.80 9.10
N ILE A 2 13.07 14.54 9.51
CA ILE A 2 14.41 14.14 9.98
C ILE A 2 15.47 14.26 8.88
N ALA A 3 15.15 13.88 7.64
CA ALA A 3 16.05 14.03 6.51
C ALA A 3 16.47 15.49 6.30
N GLU A 4 15.53 16.44 6.37
CA GLU A 4 15.85 17.87 6.24
C GLU A 4 16.78 18.36 7.36
N ILE A 5 16.55 17.93 8.60
CA ILE A 5 17.42 18.28 9.73
C ILE A 5 18.84 17.76 9.48
N LEU A 6 18.99 16.49 9.09
CA LEU A 6 20.29 15.89 8.84
C LEU A 6 21.00 16.54 7.65
N ARG A 7 20.28 16.80 6.55
CA ARG A 7 20.81 17.48 5.35
C ARG A 7 21.39 18.86 5.69
N LEU A 8 20.64 19.67 6.45
CA LEU A 8 21.07 21.00 6.89
C LEU A 8 22.25 20.95 7.88
N ASN A 9 22.50 19.79 8.51
CA ASN A 9 23.63 19.54 9.40
C ASN A 9 24.74 18.69 8.74
N GLY A 10 24.78 18.68 7.41
CA GLY A 10 25.92 18.14 6.67
C GLY A 10 25.84 16.66 6.34
N TYR A 11 24.68 16.01 6.43
CA TYR A 11 24.51 14.63 5.93
C TYR A 11 24.18 14.63 4.43
N SER A 12 24.62 13.59 3.72
CA SER A 12 24.05 13.18 2.44
C SER A 12 22.79 12.37 2.67
N THR A 13 21.67 12.73 2.07
CA THR A 13 20.38 12.09 2.36
C THR A 13 19.79 11.41 1.12
N ALA A 14 19.39 10.15 1.26
CA ALA A 14 18.71 9.41 0.20
C ALA A 14 17.59 8.52 0.72
N GLN A 15 16.53 8.41 -0.08
CA GLN A 15 15.42 7.48 0.15
C GLN A 15 15.30 6.51 -1.03
N PHE A 16 15.17 5.22 -0.71
CA PHE A 16 14.96 4.15 -1.69
C PHE A 16 13.70 3.37 -1.31
N GLY A 17 12.70 3.38 -2.21
CA GLY A 17 11.47 2.61 -2.06
C GLY A 17 10.20 3.44 -1.79
N LYS A 18 9.31 2.93 -0.95
CA LYS A 18 8.00 3.52 -0.59
C LYS A 18 8.19 4.89 0.07
N CYS A 19 7.40 5.88 -0.37
CA CYS A 19 7.26 7.17 0.30
C CYS A 19 5.93 7.27 1.07
N HIS A 20 4.79 7.21 0.39
CA HIS A 20 3.45 7.24 1.00
C HIS A 20 3.10 8.49 1.85
N GLU A 21 3.86 9.58 1.71
CA GLU A 21 3.65 10.83 2.46
C GLU A 21 3.25 12.03 1.59
N VAL A 22 3.17 11.83 0.27
CA VAL A 22 2.76 12.89 -0.68
C VAL A 22 1.23 12.92 -0.78
N PRO A 23 0.59 14.09 -0.61
CA PRO A 23 -0.84 14.22 -0.84
C PRO A 23 -1.22 13.78 -2.26
N SER A 24 -2.31 13.02 -2.39
CA SER A 24 -2.69 12.39 -3.65
C SER A 24 -2.94 13.39 -4.79
N TRP A 25 -3.36 14.62 -4.47
CA TRP A 25 -3.57 15.69 -5.45
C TRP A 25 -2.27 16.37 -5.94
N GLU A 26 -1.15 16.13 -5.27
CA GLU A 26 0.19 16.64 -5.63
C GLU A 26 1.05 15.58 -6.32
N TRP A 27 0.54 14.35 -6.43
CA TRP A 27 1.21 13.23 -7.11
C TRP A 27 1.13 13.36 -8.64
N ASN A 28 1.62 14.45 -9.19
CA ASN A 28 1.61 14.66 -10.62
C ASN A 28 2.94 15.28 -11.10
N PRO A 29 3.27 15.19 -12.40
CA PRO A 29 4.55 15.69 -12.94
C PRO A 29 4.74 17.21 -12.86
N MET A 30 3.73 17.97 -12.41
CA MET A 30 3.78 19.42 -12.24
C MET A 30 3.94 19.86 -10.77
N GLY A 31 3.94 18.93 -9.83
CA GLY A 31 4.08 19.22 -8.40
C GLY A 31 2.83 19.83 -7.76
N PRO A 32 2.98 20.62 -6.69
CA PRO A 32 4.26 21.08 -6.11
C PRO A 32 5.09 19.93 -5.52
N PHE A 33 6.42 20.11 -5.48
CA PHE A 33 7.37 19.07 -5.05
C PHE A 33 7.93 19.31 -3.64
N ASP A 34 7.39 20.28 -2.90
CA ASP A 34 7.81 20.64 -1.55
C ASP A 34 7.54 19.53 -0.52
N ARG A 35 6.49 18.72 -0.73
CA ARG A 35 6.17 17.56 0.12
C ARG A 35 6.68 16.23 -0.40
N TRP A 36 7.27 16.22 -1.60
CA TRP A 36 7.92 15.02 -2.14
C TRP A 36 9.22 14.73 -1.37
N PRO A 37 9.77 13.50 -1.42
CA PRO A 37 11.04 13.20 -0.77
C PRO A 37 12.14 14.24 -1.03
N THR A 38 12.26 14.70 -2.29
CA THR A 38 13.23 15.71 -2.70
C THR A 38 12.97 17.13 -2.17
N GLY A 39 11.72 17.45 -1.81
CA GLY A 39 11.37 18.69 -1.11
C GLY A 39 11.38 18.54 0.42
N SER A 40 11.27 17.31 0.90
CA SER A 40 11.22 16.93 2.31
C SER A 40 12.59 16.51 2.86
N GLY A 41 13.68 16.95 2.24
CA GLY A 41 15.04 16.85 2.76
C GLY A 41 15.87 15.67 2.30
N PHE A 42 15.37 14.82 1.41
CA PHE A 42 16.20 13.83 0.72
C PHE A 42 16.84 14.45 -0.53
N GLU A 43 18.16 14.42 -0.64
CA GLU A 43 18.86 14.92 -1.83
C GLU A 43 18.70 13.96 -3.03
N HIS A 44 18.41 12.69 -2.77
CA HIS A 44 18.12 11.66 -3.77
C HIS A 44 16.90 10.82 -3.39
N PHE A 45 16.05 10.51 -4.38
CA PHE A 45 14.91 9.62 -4.22
C PHE A 45 14.80 8.67 -5.41
N TYR A 46 14.62 7.39 -5.13
CA TYR A 46 14.26 6.39 -6.13
C TYR A 46 13.27 5.39 -5.53
N GLY A 47 12.07 5.28 -6.10
CA GLY A 47 11.05 4.38 -5.57
C GLY A 47 9.65 4.74 -6.06
N PHE A 48 8.65 4.70 -5.18
CA PHE A 48 7.27 5.03 -5.54
C PHE A 48 6.60 5.89 -4.47
N VAL A 49 5.64 6.70 -4.90
CA VAL A 49 4.95 7.68 -4.04
C VAL A 49 3.72 7.11 -3.35
N GLY A 50 3.03 6.16 -3.99
CA GLY A 50 1.81 5.53 -3.48
C GLY A 50 2.01 4.70 -2.21
N GLY A 51 0.91 4.16 -1.67
CA GLY A 51 0.92 3.30 -0.49
C GLY A 51 1.36 1.86 -0.76
N GLU A 52 1.26 1.44 -2.01
CA GLU A 52 1.62 0.13 -2.51
C GLU A 52 2.03 0.23 -3.99
N THR A 53 2.66 -0.82 -4.50
CA THR A 53 2.98 -0.96 -5.92
C THR A 53 3.21 -2.42 -6.29
N ASN A 54 2.95 -2.76 -7.54
CA ASN A 54 3.29 -4.02 -8.16
C ASN A 54 4.82 -4.21 -8.16
N GLN A 55 5.30 -5.36 -7.68
CA GLN A 55 6.75 -5.60 -7.55
C GLN A 55 7.41 -5.96 -8.89
N PHE A 56 6.62 -6.31 -9.90
CA PHE A 56 7.04 -6.63 -11.26
C PHE A 56 6.83 -5.46 -12.23
N TYR A 57 5.78 -4.64 -12.02
CA TYR A 57 5.45 -3.46 -12.82
C TYR A 57 5.29 -2.18 -11.97
N PRO A 58 6.31 -1.76 -11.20
CA PRO A 58 6.15 -0.66 -10.26
C PRO A 58 5.96 0.70 -10.93
N SER A 59 5.23 1.59 -10.25
CA SER A 59 5.08 2.99 -10.61
C SER A 59 6.26 3.82 -10.10
N LEU A 60 7.39 3.70 -10.79
CA LEU A 60 8.68 4.26 -10.37
C LEU A 60 8.80 5.77 -10.58
N ILE A 61 9.46 6.42 -9.62
CA ILE A 61 9.86 7.82 -9.60
C ILE A 61 11.36 7.89 -9.28
N GLU A 62 12.10 8.69 -10.04
CA GLU A 62 13.47 9.11 -9.73
C GLU A 62 13.48 10.64 -9.56
N GLY A 63 13.84 11.09 -8.36
CA GLY A 63 13.67 12.49 -7.94
C GLY A 63 12.19 12.90 -7.96
N THR A 64 11.79 13.62 -9.01
CA THR A 64 10.40 14.07 -9.25
C THR A 64 9.85 13.59 -10.59
N SER A 65 10.58 12.72 -11.30
CA SER A 65 10.24 12.26 -12.65
C SER A 65 9.86 10.79 -12.65
N SER A 66 8.78 10.45 -13.36
CA SER A 66 8.43 9.05 -13.60
C SER A 66 9.48 8.39 -14.49
N VAL A 67 9.85 7.15 -14.14
CA VAL A 67 10.81 6.34 -14.90
C VAL A 67 10.23 4.95 -15.18
N LYS A 68 10.68 4.29 -16.23
CA LYS A 68 10.33 2.90 -16.52
C LYS A 68 11.38 1.96 -15.90
N PRO A 69 10.99 0.76 -15.42
CA PRO A 69 11.94 -0.30 -15.07
C PRO A 69 12.93 -0.57 -16.21
N GLY A 70 14.17 -0.90 -15.86
CA GLY A 70 15.21 -1.22 -16.86
C GLY A 70 15.08 -2.62 -17.49
N LYS A 71 14.20 -3.48 -16.96
CA LYS A 71 13.95 -4.86 -17.39
C LYS A 71 12.46 -5.16 -17.28
N THR A 72 11.96 -6.10 -18.08
CA THR A 72 10.61 -6.69 -17.88
C THR A 72 10.65 -7.81 -16.84
N PRO A 73 9.50 -8.27 -16.32
CA PRO A 73 9.46 -9.43 -15.43
C PRO A 73 10.04 -10.70 -16.06
N GLU A 74 9.83 -10.91 -17.36
CA GLU A 74 10.39 -12.04 -18.13
C GLU A 74 11.92 -11.96 -18.23
N GLN A 75 12.48 -10.76 -18.14
CA GLN A 75 13.92 -10.51 -18.06
C GLN A 75 14.45 -10.57 -16.61
N GLY A 76 13.62 -10.97 -15.65
CA GLY A 76 13.97 -11.12 -14.24
C GLY A 76 13.92 -9.83 -13.44
N TYR A 77 13.09 -8.86 -13.82
CA TYR A 77 12.90 -7.65 -13.01
C TYR A 77 12.17 -7.96 -11.70
N HIS A 78 12.65 -7.38 -10.60
CA HIS A 78 11.94 -7.31 -9.33
C HIS A 78 12.31 -6.04 -8.57
N PHE A 79 11.30 -5.37 -8.00
CA PHE A 79 11.48 -4.05 -7.40
C PHE A 79 12.48 -4.01 -6.23
N THR A 80 12.46 -5.00 -5.32
CA THR A 80 13.41 -5.05 -4.18
C THR A 80 14.86 -5.18 -4.64
N GLU A 81 15.12 -5.85 -5.76
CA GLU A 81 16.46 -5.98 -6.34
C GLU A 81 16.91 -4.64 -6.94
N ASP A 82 16.02 -3.97 -7.68
CA ASP A 82 16.29 -2.69 -8.32
C ASP A 82 16.61 -1.59 -7.30
N ILE A 83 15.79 -1.43 -6.26
CA ILE A 83 16.07 -0.41 -5.23
C ILE A 83 17.35 -0.72 -4.43
N ALA A 84 17.69 -2.01 -4.23
CA ALA A 84 18.95 -2.39 -3.62
C ALA A 84 20.13 -2.00 -4.53
N GLU A 85 20.08 -2.32 -5.82
CA GLU A 85 21.11 -1.91 -6.79
C GLU A 85 21.31 -0.39 -6.84
N LYS A 86 20.21 0.38 -6.79
CA LYS A 86 20.26 1.85 -6.73
C LYS A 86 20.89 2.35 -5.43
N ALA A 87 20.54 1.76 -4.29
CA ALA A 87 21.13 2.08 -2.99
C ALA A 87 22.65 1.77 -2.96
N LEU A 88 23.05 0.59 -3.46
CA LEU A 88 24.45 0.17 -3.57
C LEU A 88 25.27 1.16 -4.41
N ARG A 89 24.72 1.57 -5.56
CA ARG A 89 25.35 2.56 -6.42
C ARG A 89 25.50 3.91 -5.71
N TRP A 90 24.43 4.40 -5.08
CA TRP A 90 24.46 5.67 -4.37
C TRP A 90 25.45 5.67 -3.20
N LEU A 91 25.51 4.59 -2.41
CA LEU A 91 26.48 4.45 -1.32
C LEU A 91 27.93 4.50 -1.85
N SER A 92 28.19 3.81 -2.96
CA SER A 92 29.51 3.83 -3.61
C SER A 92 29.90 5.23 -4.09
N GLU A 93 28.97 5.94 -4.75
CA GLU A 93 29.17 7.32 -5.23
C GLU A 93 29.38 8.29 -4.05
N GLN A 94 28.53 8.20 -3.03
CA GLN A 94 28.61 9.02 -1.80
C GLN A 94 29.97 8.83 -1.12
N ARG A 95 30.38 7.58 -0.90
CA ARG A 95 31.65 7.26 -0.23
C ARG A 95 32.87 7.69 -1.04
N SER A 96 32.81 7.55 -2.37
CA SER A 96 33.93 7.88 -3.26
C SER A 96 34.14 9.38 -3.42
N LEU A 97 33.06 10.17 -3.45
CA LEU A 97 33.12 11.61 -3.74
C LEU A 97 33.02 12.49 -2.48
N MET A 98 32.43 11.98 -1.40
CA MET A 98 32.22 12.71 -0.15
C MET A 98 32.58 11.86 1.10
N PRO A 99 33.80 11.28 1.18
CA PRO A 99 34.16 10.34 2.25
C PRO A 99 34.10 10.95 3.66
N ASP A 100 34.27 12.27 3.79
CA ASP A 100 34.22 13.00 5.07
C ASP A 100 32.80 13.46 5.45
N LYS A 101 31.81 13.25 4.57
CA LYS A 101 30.41 13.60 4.81
C LYS A 101 29.66 12.35 5.27
N PRO A 102 28.94 12.35 6.40
CA PRO A 102 28.11 11.22 6.79
C PRO A 102 26.90 11.06 5.87
N PHE A 103 26.28 9.89 5.84
CA PHE A 103 25.08 9.62 5.07
C PHE A 103 23.89 9.23 5.95
N PHE A 104 22.69 9.52 5.46
CA PHE A 104 21.42 9.01 5.96
C PHE A 104 20.69 8.35 4.79
N LEU A 105 20.51 7.04 4.88
CA LEU A 105 19.87 6.22 3.86
C LEU A 105 18.58 5.63 4.46
N TYR A 106 17.44 5.99 3.89
CA TYR A 106 16.14 5.42 4.24
C TYR A 106 15.75 4.37 3.20
N PHE A 107 15.88 3.09 3.56
CA PHE A 107 15.54 1.95 2.70
C PHE A 107 14.18 1.38 3.11
N ALA A 108 13.16 1.64 2.32
CA ALA A 108 11.76 1.30 2.60
C ALA A 108 11.18 0.45 1.46
N PRO A 109 11.43 -0.87 1.40
CA PRO A 109 10.91 -1.71 0.31
C PRO A 109 9.37 -1.69 0.26
N GLY A 110 8.79 -2.06 -0.89
CA GLY A 110 7.34 -2.31 -0.99
C GLY A 110 6.92 -3.61 -0.31
N ALA A 111 7.88 -4.46 0.06
CA ALA A 111 7.66 -5.74 0.69
C ALA A 111 7.36 -5.62 2.19
N THR A 112 6.60 -6.53 2.78
CA THR A 112 5.82 -7.61 2.16
C THR A 112 4.34 -7.21 2.03
N HIS A 113 4.07 -6.00 1.53
CA HIS A 113 2.71 -5.54 1.26
C HIS A 113 2.09 -6.28 0.07
N ALA A 114 0.77 -6.22 -0.07
CA ALA A 114 0.13 -6.60 -1.31
C ALA A 114 0.60 -5.70 -2.48
N PRO A 115 0.73 -6.25 -3.69
CA PRO A 115 0.56 -7.68 -3.99
C PRO A 115 1.76 -8.48 -3.46
N ILE A 116 1.49 -9.63 -2.83
CA ILE A 116 2.58 -10.52 -2.38
C ILE A 116 3.21 -11.17 -3.62
N HIS A 117 4.30 -10.57 -4.10
CA HIS A 117 4.98 -10.89 -5.35
C HIS A 117 6.45 -11.19 -5.09
N VAL A 118 6.91 -12.34 -5.56
CA VAL A 118 8.30 -12.76 -5.44
C VAL A 118 8.60 -13.80 -6.53
N PRO A 119 9.83 -13.88 -7.07
CA PRO A 119 10.13 -14.85 -8.11
C PRO A 119 9.84 -16.30 -7.69
N LYS A 120 9.37 -17.10 -8.64
CA LYS A 120 8.87 -18.47 -8.41
C LYS A 120 9.86 -19.37 -7.67
N ASP A 121 11.15 -19.26 -7.98
CA ASP A 121 12.21 -20.08 -7.37
C ASP A 121 12.40 -19.82 -5.86
N TRP A 122 11.94 -18.67 -5.35
CA TRP A 122 11.87 -18.40 -3.91
C TRP A 122 10.62 -19.04 -3.30
N ILE A 123 9.46 -18.92 -3.96
CA ILE A 123 8.19 -19.52 -3.50
C ILE A 123 8.34 -21.03 -3.34
N ASP A 124 8.99 -21.69 -4.30
CA ASP A 124 9.11 -23.15 -4.32
C ASP A 124 9.88 -23.72 -3.10
N ARG A 125 10.68 -22.90 -2.40
CA ARG A 125 11.44 -23.31 -1.19
C ARG A 125 10.54 -23.57 0.01
N TYR A 126 9.36 -22.96 0.04
CA TYR A 126 8.42 -23.03 1.17
C TYR A 126 7.30 -24.05 0.96
N ARG A 127 7.35 -24.84 -0.12
CA ARG A 127 6.29 -25.76 -0.51
C ARG A 127 5.92 -26.72 0.64
N GLY A 128 4.68 -26.63 1.12
CA GLY A 128 4.12 -27.49 2.16
C GLY A 128 4.45 -27.08 3.60
N GLU A 129 5.33 -26.09 3.81
CA GLU A 129 5.76 -25.66 5.16
C GLU A 129 4.59 -25.12 6.02
N PHE A 130 3.51 -24.67 5.35
CA PHE A 130 2.36 -24.04 5.98
C PHE A 130 1.08 -24.89 5.98
N ASP A 131 1.14 -26.17 5.58
CA ASP A 131 -0.02 -27.08 5.52
C ASP A 131 -0.70 -27.31 6.88
N LYS A 132 0.05 -27.12 7.96
CA LYS A 132 -0.44 -27.18 9.35
C LYS A 132 -1.40 -26.04 9.71
N GLY A 133 -1.41 -24.96 8.93
CA GLY A 133 -2.33 -23.84 9.09
C GLY A 133 -1.95 -22.84 10.18
N TRP A 134 -2.65 -21.70 10.17
CA TRP A 134 -2.34 -20.56 11.02
C TRP A 134 -2.41 -20.85 12.52
N ASP A 135 -3.37 -21.66 12.99
CA ASP A 135 -3.51 -21.95 14.43
C ASP A 135 -2.26 -22.64 14.99
N MET A 136 -1.72 -23.64 14.28
CA MET A 136 -0.49 -24.33 14.67
C MET A 136 0.74 -23.42 14.54
N VAL A 137 0.81 -22.62 13.48
CA VAL A 137 1.90 -21.65 13.29
C VAL A 137 1.93 -20.61 14.43
N ARG A 138 0.77 -20.18 14.95
CA ARG A 138 0.71 -19.31 16.14
C ARG A 138 1.30 -19.99 17.37
N GLU A 139 0.89 -21.22 17.66
CA GLU A 139 1.38 -21.98 18.82
C GLU A 139 2.90 -22.21 18.75
N GLU A 140 3.41 -22.59 17.59
CA GLU A 140 4.85 -22.79 17.36
C GLU A 140 5.64 -21.48 17.46
N THR A 141 5.13 -20.40 16.86
CA THR A 141 5.79 -19.09 16.89
C THR A 141 5.87 -18.57 18.32
N PHE A 142 4.79 -18.69 19.08
CA PHE A 142 4.73 -18.33 20.49
C PHE A 142 5.74 -19.13 21.32
N ALA A 143 5.77 -20.45 21.16
CA ALA A 143 6.73 -21.31 21.86
C ALA A 143 8.19 -20.97 21.49
N ARG A 144 8.46 -20.71 20.21
CA ARG A 144 9.80 -20.30 19.73
C ARG A 144 10.21 -18.95 20.30
N GLN A 145 9.33 -17.96 20.28
CA GLN A 145 9.59 -16.63 20.85
C GLN A 145 9.88 -16.71 22.35
N LYS A 146 9.14 -17.53 23.12
CA LYS A 146 9.44 -17.80 24.53
C LYS A 146 10.81 -18.44 24.72
N ASN A 147 11.13 -19.46 23.93
CA ASN A 147 12.42 -20.16 24.02
C ASN A 147 13.61 -19.23 23.68
N MET A 148 13.40 -18.24 22.80
CA MET A 148 14.39 -17.23 22.46
C MET A 148 14.45 -16.07 23.46
N GLY A 149 13.51 -15.97 24.41
CA GLY A 149 13.41 -14.87 25.37
C GLY A 149 12.90 -13.55 24.78
N ILE A 150 12.43 -13.53 23.53
CA ILE A 150 11.91 -12.33 22.86
C ILE A 150 10.64 -11.82 23.56
N ILE A 151 9.83 -12.75 24.06
CA ILE A 151 8.61 -12.46 24.82
C ILE A 151 8.72 -13.03 26.24
N PRO A 152 8.01 -12.46 27.23
CA PRO A 152 8.07 -12.95 28.61
C PRO A 152 7.65 -14.43 28.73
N PRO A 153 8.30 -15.22 29.62
CA PRO A 153 8.01 -16.65 29.75
C PRO A 153 6.59 -16.92 30.28
N ASP A 154 6.04 -15.98 31.05
CA ASP A 154 4.73 -16.04 31.71
C ASP A 154 3.60 -15.35 30.93
N CYS A 155 3.87 -14.76 29.77
CA CYS A 155 2.81 -14.16 28.97
C CYS A 155 1.92 -15.23 28.33
N ASP A 156 0.70 -14.87 27.94
CA ASP A 156 -0.27 -15.79 27.34
C ASP A 156 -0.48 -15.53 25.85
N LEU A 157 -0.72 -16.60 25.09
CA LEU A 157 -1.14 -16.51 23.70
C LEU A 157 -2.58 -16.02 23.67
N THR A 158 -2.82 -14.86 23.06
CA THR A 158 -4.16 -14.28 23.01
C THR A 158 -5.14 -15.20 22.27
N PRO A 159 -6.42 -15.23 22.71
CA PRO A 159 -7.45 -15.96 21.99
C PRO A 159 -7.65 -15.37 20.60
N ARG A 160 -8.01 -16.22 19.65
CA ARG A 160 -8.37 -15.75 18.30
C ARG A 160 -9.57 -14.80 18.37
N PRO A 161 -9.51 -13.60 17.77
CA PRO A 161 -10.63 -12.68 17.74
C PRO A 161 -11.89 -13.30 17.11
N ARG A 162 -13.06 -12.93 17.65
CA ARG A 162 -14.35 -13.37 17.11
C ARG A 162 -14.48 -12.90 15.65
N GLY A 163 -14.87 -13.82 14.77
CA GLY A 163 -15.03 -13.56 13.34
C GLY A 163 -13.87 -14.08 12.48
N ILE A 164 -12.75 -14.47 13.09
CA ILE A 164 -11.67 -15.19 12.40
C ILE A 164 -11.87 -16.71 12.63
N PRO A 165 -12.08 -17.53 11.58
CA PRO A 165 -12.31 -18.97 11.71
C PRO A 165 -11.04 -19.72 12.12
N ALA A 166 -11.20 -20.92 12.68
CA ALA A 166 -10.08 -21.85 12.87
C ALA A 166 -9.65 -22.42 11.52
N TRP A 167 -8.38 -22.79 11.39
CA TRP A 167 -7.86 -23.46 10.20
C TRP A 167 -8.65 -24.72 9.86
N ARG A 168 -8.98 -25.52 10.89
CA ARG A 168 -9.75 -26.76 10.74
C ARG A 168 -11.18 -26.54 10.22
N ASP A 169 -11.73 -25.35 10.44
CA ASP A 169 -13.09 -24.99 10.06
C ASP A 169 -13.14 -24.41 8.63
N MET A 170 -11.98 -24.18 8.00
CA MET A 170 -11.91 -23.76 6.60
C MET A 170 -12.23 -24.92 5.66
N PRO A 171 -12.88 -24.65 4.49
CA PRO A 171 -13.12 -25.69 3.49
C PRO A 171 -11.83 -26.38 3.03
N ASP A 172 -11.82 -27.71 2.99
CA ASP A 172 -10.64 -28.48 2.59
C ASP A 172 -10.13 -28.12 1.18
N GLY A 173 -11.06 -27.82 0.26
CA GLY A 173 -10.72 -27.39 -1.10
C GLY A 173 -10.00 -26.04 -1.18
N LEU A 174 -10.09 -25.21 -0.13
CA LEU A 174 -9.46 -23.89 -0.05
C LEU A 174 -8.08 -23.93 0.62
N LYS A 175 -7.82 -24.92 1.49
CA LYS A 175 -6.54 -25.04 2.22
C LYS A 175 -5.29 -24.95 1.32
N PRO A 176 -5.23 -25.58 0.13
CA PRO A 176 -4.08 -25.42 -0.76
C PRO A 176 -3.81 -23.97 -1.20
N VAL A 177 -4.86 -23.17 -1.39
CA VAL A 177 -4.74 -21.74 -1.71
C VAL A 177 -4.21 -20.99 -0.49
N LEU A 178 -4.77 -21.25 0.69
CA LEU A 178 -4.35 -20.61 1.93
C LEU A 178 -2.89 -20.94 2.27
N THR A 179 -2.45 -22.19 2.10
CA THR A 179 -1.05 -22.58 2.23
C THR A 179 -0.20 -21.75 1.26
N ARG A 180 -0.55 -21.73 -0.03
CA ARG A 180 0.21 -21.00 -1.06
C ARG A 180 0.35 -19.50 -0.75
N GLN A 181 -0.68 -18.86 -0.24
CA GLN A 181 -0.60 -17.45 0.18
C GLN A 181 0.54 -17.22 1.19
N MET A 182 0.67 -18.11 2.18
CA MET A 182 1.70 -17.99 3.20
C MET A 182 3.09 -18.41 2.71
N GLU A 183 3.17 -19.38 1.79
CA GLU A 183 4.43 -19.73 1.09
C GLU A 183 5.00 -18.52 0.34
N ILE A 184 4.14 -17.79 -0.39
CA ILE A 184 4.54 -16.60 -1.13
C ILE A 184 5.00 -15.51 -0.19
N TYR A 185 4.24 -15.25 0.89
CA TYR A 185 4.62 -14.25 1.89
C TYR A 185 5.99 -14.55 2.52
N ALA A 186 6.21 -15.80 2.95
CA ALA A 186 7.47 -16.20 3.58
C ALA A 186 8.65 -16.06 2.60
N ALA A 187 8.46 -16.48 1.35
CA ALA A 187 9.44 -16.28 0.28
C ALA A 187 9.73 -14.81 0.00
N PHE A 188 8.70 -13.96 -0.01
CA PHE A 188 8.85 -12.53 -0.24
C PHE A 188 9.60 -11.85 0.90
N LEU A 189 9.35 -12.27 2.14
CA LEU A 189 10.09 -11.80 3.31
C LEU A 189 11.57 -12.21 3.24
N GLU A 190 11.87 -13.48 2.93
CA GLU A 190 13.25 -13.98 2.78
C GLU A 190 13.99 -13.25 1.64
N HIS A 191 13.33 -13.07 0.48
CA HIS A 191 13.92 -12.35 -0.65
C HIS A 191 14.24 -10.90 -0.28
N THR A 192 13.35 -10.24 0.46
CA THR A 192 13.55 -8.86 0.94
C THR A 192 14.70 -8.77 1.94
N ASP A 193 14.76 -9.68 2.91
CA ASP A 193 15.86 -9.78 3.87
C ASP A 193 17.21 -9.97 3.15
N PHE A 194 17.24 -10.83 2.12
CA PHE A 194 18.43 -11.00 1.29
C PHE A 194 18.85 -9.69 0.59
N GLN A 195 17.92 -8.88 0.08
CA GLN A 195 18.25 -7.58 -0.52
C GLN A 195 18.73 -6.56 0.52
N ILE A 196 18.14 -6.55 1.73
CA ILE A 196 18.63 -5.72 2.84
C ILE A 196 20.06 -6.13 3.21
N GLY A 197 20.34 -7.44 3.28
CA GLY A 197 21.67 -7.99 3.50
C GLY A 197 22.69 -7.46 2.48
N ARG A 198 22.35 -7.40 1.19
CA ARG A 198 23.23 -6.80 0.15
C ARG A 198 23.58 -5.34 0.44
N VAL A 199 22.64 -4.55 0.97
CA VAL A 199 22.89 -3.15 1.33
C VAL A 199 23.83 -3.06 2.54
N VAL A 200 23.60 -3.88 3.58
CA VAL A 200 24.48 -3.94 4.75
C VAL A 200 25.89 -4.41 4.38
N ASP A 201 26.01 -5.45 3.56
CA ASP A 201 27.29 -5.94 3.02
C ASP A 201 28.03 -4.86 2.22
N ALA A 202 27.31 -4.01 1.50
CA ALA A 202 27.92 -2.91 0.76
C ALA A 202 28.50 -1.85 1.71
N ILE A 203 27.77 -1.52 2.79
CA ILE A 203 28.26 -0.61 3.84
C ILE A 203 29.52 -1.19 4.52
N GLU A 204 29.55 -2.51 4.76
CA GLU A 204 30.72 -3.21 5.29
C GLU A 204 31.91 -3.16 4.33
N LYS A 205 31.72 -3.49 3.05
CA LYS A 205 32.77 -3.45 2.01
C LYS A 205 33.37 -2.05 1.81
N LEU A 206 32.58 -1.01 2.06
CA LEU A 206 33.02 0.39 2.04
C LEU A 206 33.78 0.81 3.32
N GLY A 207 33.92 -0.10 4.29
CA GLY A 207 34.57 0.13 5.57
C GLY A 207 33.80 1.08 6.50
N ALA A 208 32.47 1.19 6.32
CA ALA A 208 31.63 2.15 7.04
C ALA A 208 30.73 1.50 8.10
N LEU A 209 30.59 0.16 8.12
CA LEU A 209 29.63 -0.54 8.99
C LEU A 209 29.83 -0.26 10.48
N ASP A 210 31.08 -0.27 10.96
CA ASP A 210 31.38 -0.02 12.38
C ASP A 210 30.84 1.33 12.87
N ASP A 211 30.79 2.33 12.00
CA ASP A 211 30.34 3.69 12.30
C ASP A 211 28.93 4.00 11.77
N THR A 212 28.19 2.99 11.33
CA THR A 212 26.82 3.15 10.84
C THR A 212 25.83 2.67 11.90
N LEU A 213 24.91 3.55 12.29
CA LEU A 213 23.74 3.18 13.07
C LEU A 213 22.64 2.68 12.13
N ILE A 214 22.29 1.41 12.28
CA ILE A 214 21.26 0.74 11.47
C ILE A 214 20.05 0.45 12.36
N PHE A 215 18.89 0.92 11.91
CA PHE A 215 17.59 0.54 12.45
C PHE A 215 16.90 -0.36 11.43
N VAL A 216 16.54 -1.58 11.82
CA VAL A 216 15.67 -2.46 11.04
C VAL A 216 14.36 -2.59 11.79
N ILE A 217 13.31 -1.97 11.26
CA ILE A 217 11.95 -2.08 11.80
C ILE A 217 11.20 -3.08 10.93
N THR A 218 10.74 -4.18 11.52
CA THR A 218 10.03 -5.24 10.80
C THR A 218 8.55 -4.86 10.65
N GLY A 219 8.26 -3.96 9.72
CA GLY A 219 6.90 -3.48 9.40
C GLY A 219 6.65 -2.01 9.80
N ASP A 220 5.84 -1.29 9.03
CA ASP A 220 5.33 0.05 9.37
C ASP A 220 4.02 0.00 10.19
N ASN A 221 3.46 -1.21 10.37
CA ASN A 221 2.27 -1.58 11.13
C ASN A 221 2.26 -3.12 11.31
N GLY A 222 1.29 -3.67 12.03
CA GLY A 222 1.09 -5.12 12.10
C GLY A 222 0.70 -5.76 10.77
N ALA A 223 0.44 -7.07 10.76
CA ALA A 223 0.18 -7.82 9.54
C ALA A 223 -1.13 -7.39 8.84
N SER A 224 -1.15 -7.47 7.51
CA SER A 224 -2.21 -6.92 6.66
C SER A 224 -3.46 -7.82 6.68
N GLY A 225 -4.56 -7.34 7.26
CA GLY A 225 -5.83 -8.08 7.36
C GLY A 225 -6.77 -7.91 6.16
N GLU A 226 -6.34 -7.23 5.09
CA GLU A 226 -7.19 -6.82 3.97
C GLU A 226 -7.58 -7.96 3.00
N GLY A 227 -6.99 -9.15 3.11
CA GLY A 227 -7.22 -10.26 2.18
C GLY A 227 -8.54 -11.04 2.37
N SER A 228 -9.51 -10.55 3.13
CA SER A 228 -10.73 -11.31 3.49
C SER A 228 -10.45 -12.61 4.28
N LEU A 229 -11.47 -13.43 4.52
CA LEU A 229 -11.30 -14.74 5.17
C LEU A 229 -10.62 -15.78 4.25
N ASN A 230 -10.64 -15.57 2.93
CA ASN A 230 -10.14 -16.53 1.95
C ASN A 230 -8.74 -16.18 1.41
N GLY A 231 -8.22 -14.99 1.69
CA GLY A 231 -7.20 -14.35 0.86
C GLY A 231 -7.80 -13.82 -0.44
N THR A 232 -6.98 -13.17 -1.26
CA THR A 232 -7.40 -12.60 -2.55
C THR A 232 -6.43 -13.03 -3.65
N TRP A 233 -6.96 -13.25 -4.85
CA TRP A 233 -6.14 -13.34 -6.06
C TRP A 233 -5.92 -11.93 -6.64
N ASN A 234 -6.90 -11.04 -6.49
CA ASN A 234 -6.79 -9.62 -6.78
C ASN A 234 -7.38 -8.78 -5.61
N GLU A 235 -6.51 -8.16 -4.80
CA GLU A 235 -6.91 -7.39 -3.60
C GLU A 235 -7.87 -6.23 -3.92
N SER A 236 -7.80 -5.66 -5.13
CA SER A 236 -8.72 -4.58 -5.56
C SER A 236 -10.18 -5.02 -5.49
N ILE A 237 -10.49 -6.30 -5.69
CA ILE A 237 -11.86 -6.84 -5.55
C ILE A 237 -12.38 -6.66 -4.11
N THR A 238 -11.54 -6.92 -3.11
CA THR A 238 -11.94 -6.76 -1.70
C THR A 238 -11.99 -5.29 -1.31
N MET A 239 -11.01 -4.47 -1.73
CA MET A 239 -10.99 -3.03 -1.45
C MET A 239 -12.20 -2.28 -2.01
N THR A 240 -12.75 -2.76 -3.12
CA THR A 240 -13.93 -2.18 -3.77
C THR A 240 -15.26 -2.72 -3.22
N GLY A 241 -15.22 -3.59 -2.20
CA GLY A 241 -16.41 -4.15 -1.56
C GLY A 241 -17.04 -5.32 -2.32
N MET A 242 -16.31 -5.95 -3.24
CA MET A 242 -16.76 -7.04 -4.09
C MET A 242 -16.15 -8.40 -3.72
N ALA A 243 -15.67 -8.58 -2.48
CA ALA A 243 -15.00 -9.80 -2.00
C ALA A 243 -15.78 -11.11 -2.28
N GLY A 244 -17.11 -11.05 -2.43
CA GLY A 244 -17.94 -12.20 -2.79
C GLY A 244 -17.70 -12.79 -4.18
N ILE A 245 -16.96 -12.10 -5.07
CA ILE A 245 -16.55 -12.61 -6.38
C ILE A 245 -15.50 -13.73 -6.24
N GLU A 246 -14.58 -13.59 -5.28
CA GLU A 246 -13.48 -14.54 -5.08
C GLU A 246 -13.91 -15.72 -4.19
N THR A 247 -14.77 -16.58 -4.74
CA THR A 247 -15.20 -17.80 -4.05
C THR A 247 -14.03 -18.79 -3.88
N PRO A 248 -14.13 -19.76 -2.96
CA PRO A 248 -13.12 -20.80 -2.83
C PRO A 248 -12.82 -21.54 -4.13
N GLU A 249 -13.83 -21.80 -4.96
CA GLU A 249 -13.68 -22.45 -6.27
C GLU A 249 -12.93 -21.57 -7.26
N PHE A 250 -13.20 -20.26 -7.28
CA PHE A 250 -12.48 -19.30 -8.10
C PHE A 250 -11.00 -19.28 -7.71
N LEU A 251 -10.71 -19.07 -6.42
CA LEU A 251 -9.34 -18.99 -5.91
C LEU A 251 -8.55 -20.28 -6.18
N ARG A 252 -9.20 -21.44 -6.06
CA ARG A 252 -8.59 -22.73 -6.39
C ARG A 252 -8.21 -22.84 -7.86
N LYS A 253 -9.04 -22.34 -8.79
CA LYS A 253 -8.71 -22.31 -10.23
C LYS A 253 -7.52 -21.40 -10.52
N GLN A 254 -7.37 -20.32 -9.76
CA GLN A 254 -6.28 -19.36 -9.91
C GLN A 254 -4.98 -19.76 -9.22
N LEU A 255 -4.95 -20.86 -8.46
CA LEU A 255 -3.78 -21.31 -7.71
C LEU A 255 -2.45 -21.32 -8.54
N PRO A 256 -2.42 -21.70 -9.82
CA PRO A 256 -1.19 -21.66 -10.62
C PRO A 256 -0.61 -20.26 -10.87
N THR A 257 -1.43 -19.21 -10.78
CA THR A 257 -1.05 -17.82 -11.08
C THR A 257 -0.76 -16.98 -9.83
N PHE A 258 -1.03 -17.50 -8.64
CA PHE A 258 -0.76 -16.81 -7.37
C PHE A 258 0.71 -16.45 -7.19
N GLY A 259 0.98 -15.17 -6.91
CA GLY A 259 2.31 -14.62 -6.67
C GLY A 259 3.11 -14.32 -7.94
N THR A 260 2.55 -14.62 -9.11
CA THR A 260 3.14 -14.29 -10.42
C THR A 260 2.67 -12.92 -10.90
N PRO A 261 3.26 -12.36 -11.97
CA PRO A 261 2.81 -11.10 -12.58
C PRO A 261 1.35 -11.10 -13.08
N GLU A 262 0.65 -12.25 -13.07
CA GLU A 262 -0.74 -12.37 -13.49
C GLU A 262 -1.76 -12.21 -12.35
N SER A 263 -1.30 -12.04 -11.10
CA SER A 263 -2.17 -11.93 -9.91
C SER A 263 -1.82 -10.68 -9.11
N TYR A 264 -2.70 -10.22 -8.23
CA TYR A 264 -2.43 -9.17 -7.25
C TYR A 264 -2.86 -9.64 -5.85
N PRO A 265 -2.17 -10.65 -5.29
CA PRO A 265 -2.72 -11.41 -4.18
C PRO A 265 -2.43 -10.78 -2.83
N GLN A 266 -3.30 -11.06 -1.86
CA GLN A 266 -3.12 -10.84 -0.44
C GLN A 266 -3.47 -12.11 0.34
N TYR A 267 -2.78 -12.39 1.45
CA TYR A 267 -3.09 -13.54 2.30
C TYR A 267 -4.34 -13.32 3.16
N SER A 268 -4.95 -14.41 3.60
CA SER A 268 -6.18 -14.35 4.42
C SER A 268 -5.97 -13.70 5.79
N LEU A 269 -7.06 -13.15 6.35
CA LEU A 269 -7.09 -12.58 7.71
C LEU A 269 -6.63 -13.56 8.80
N GLY A 270 -6.80 -14.88 8.58
CA GLY A 270 -6.28 -15.91 9.48
C GLY A 270 -4.75 -15.92 9.53
N TRP A 271 -4.09 -15.76 8.38
CA TRP A 271 -2.64 -15.62 8.29
C TRP A 271 -2.14 -14.29 8.86
N ALA A 272 -2.84 -13.19 8.60
CA ALA A 272 -2.54 -11.88 9.20
C ALA A 272 -2.41 -11.99 10.73
N HIS A 273 -3.47 -12.49 11.38
CA HIS A 273 -3.49 -12.69 12.82
C HIS A 273 -2.43 -13.68 13.32
N ALA A 274 -1.99 -14.63 12.48
CA ALA A 274 -0.90 -15.52 12.88
C ALA A 274 0.47 -14.84 12.88
N MET A 275 0.69 -13.91 11.97
CA MET A 275 1.93 -13.13 11.88
C MET A 275 2.04 -12.09 13.01
N ASP A 276 0.92 -11.69 13.59
CA ASP A 276 0.87 -10.80 14.77
C ASP A 276 0.98 -11.57 16.10
N THR A 277 1.34 -12.86 16.08
CA THR A 277 1.54 -13.65 17.31
C THR A 277 2.54 -12.97 18.25
N PRO A 278 2.20 -12.81 19.55
CA PRO A 278 1.06 -13.40 20.27
C PRO A 278 -0.18 -12.51 20.44
N TYR A 279 -0.25 -11.37 19.76
CA TYR A 279 -1.22 -10.32 20.04
C TYR A 279 -2.61 -10.56 19.45
N GLN A 280 -3.54 -9.73 19.91
CA GLN A 280 -4.86 -9.57 19.30
C GLN A 280 -4.77 -8.68 18.06
N TRP A 281 -5.66 -8.96 17.10
CA TRP A 281 -5.90 -8.15 15.91
C TRP A 281 -4.68 -8.01 15.00
N THR A 282 -4.80 -7.11 14.02
CA THR A 282 -3.88 -6.94 12.90
C THR A 282 -3.81 -5.46 12.50
N LYS A 283 -3.14 -5.13 11.38
CA LYS A 283 -3.17 -3.81 10.72
C LYS A 283 -4.56 -3.17 10.72
N ARG A 284 -4.58 -1.84 10.81
CA ARG A 284 -5.75 -0.94 10.98
C ARG A 284 -6.35 -0.90 12.38
N VAL A 285 -6.18 -1.94 13.20
CA VAL A 285 -6.66 -1.93 14.60
C VAL A 285 -5.58 -1.31 15.49
N ALA A 286 -5.32 -0.01 15.29
CA ALA A 286 -4.22 0.72 15.94
C ALA A 286 -4.29 0.76 17.48
N SER A 287 -5.45 0.40 18.05
CA SER A 287 -5.65 0.33 19.49
C SER A 287 -4.95 -0.84 20.16
N HIS A 288 -4.64 -1.92 19.42
CA HIS A 288 -4.10 -3.17 19.98
C HIS A 288 -2.69 -3.46 19.45
N TRP A 289 -1.94 -4.30 20.19
CA TRP A 289 -0.55 -4.62 19.84
C TRP A 289 -0.37 -5.35 18.52
N GLY A 290 -1.34 -6.16 18.08
CA GLY A 290 -1.27 -6.77 16.75
C GLY A 290 -1.43 -5.76 15.61
N GLY A 291 -1.89 -4.53 15.87
CA GLY A 291 -1.90 -3.47 14.88
C GLY A 291 -0.64 -2.59 14.85
N THR A 292 0.17 -2.61 15.92
CA THR A 292 1.16 -1.54 16.18
C THR A 292 2.52 -1.98 16.69
N ARG A 293 2.65 -3.18 17.28
CA ARG A 293 3.91 -3.63 17.87
C ARG A 293 4.75 -4.39 16.84
N ASN A 294 5.82 -3.75 16.37
CA ASN A 294 6.79 -4.32 15.44
C ASN A 294 8.12 -4.63 16.11
N GLY A 295 8.85 -5.60 15.57
CA GLY A 295 10.24 -5.84 15.95
C GLY A 295 11.14 -4.70 15.51
N LEU A 296 12.06 -4.29 16.38
CA LEU A 296 13.11 -3.32 16.08
C LEU A 296 14.47 -3.93 16.41
N ILE A 297 15.36 -3.94 15.43
CA ILE A 297 16.78 -4.27 15.61
C ILE A 297 17.57 -2.96 15.48
N VAL A 298 18.42 -2.68 16.47
CA VAL A 298 19.36 -1.56 16.44
C VAL A 298 20.79 -2.11 16.44
N HIS A 299 21.59 -1.69 15.45
CA HIS A 299 22.95 -2.15 15.27
C HIS A 299 23.89 -0.96 15.04
N TRP A 300 24.93 -0.83 15.87
CA TRP A 300 26.00 0.16 15.70
C TRP A 300 27.26 -0.30 16.46
N PRO A 301 28.20 -0.99 15.78
CA PRO A 301 29.29 -1.68 16.48
C PRO A 301 30.18 -0.77 17.32
N ARG A 302 30.45 0.46 16.85
CA ARG A 302 31.30 1.42 17.57
C ARG A 302 30.59 2.11 18.73
N GLY A 303 29.28 2.32 18.65
CA GLY A 303 28.55 3.13 19.65
C GLY A 303 27.62 2.36 20.58
N ILE A 304 27.45 1.06 20.36
CA ILE A 304 26.76 0.15 21.28
C ILE A 304 27.78 -0.87 21.74
N MET A 305 27.86 -1.18 23.04
CA MET A 305 28.69 -2.25 23.59
C MET A 305 27.94 -3.59 23.65
N ALA A 306 26.64 -3.56 23.90
CA ALA A 306 25.78 -4.74 23.89
C ALA A 306 25.81 -5.50 22.56
N ARG A 307 25.74 -6.83 22.60
CA ARG A 307 25.75 -7.70 21.40
C ARG A 307 24.67 -8.76 21.47
N GLY A 308 23.65 -8.63 20.63
CA GLY A 308 22.54 -9.59 20.56
C GLY A 308 21.62 -9.60 21.79
N GLU A 309 21.67 -8.55 22.61
CA GLU A 309 20.85 -8.43 23.81
C GLU A 309 19.48 -7.78 23.53
N LEU A 310 18.49 -8.08 24.37
CA LEU A 310 17.13 -7.57 24.25
C LEU A 310 16.90 -6.32 25.11
N ARG A 311 15.96 -5.47 24.68
CA ARG A 311 15.47 -4.30 25.41
C ARG A 311 13.94 -4.34 25.47
N HIS A 312 13.36 -3.99 26.62
CA HIS A 312 11.93 -4.18 26.90
C HIS A 312 11.21 -2.88 27.28
N GLN A 313 11.91 -1.75 27.32
CA GLN A 313 11.33 -0.43 27.56
C GLN A 313 10.31 -0.09 26.47
N PHE A 314 9.17 0.48 26.84
CA PHE A 314 8.21 0.94 25.85
C PHE A 314 8.80 2.08 25.02
N HIS A 315 8.63 1.96 23.71
CA HIS A 315 9.02 2.95 22.72
C HIS A 315 8.05 2.94 21.55
N HIS A 316 7.96 4.07 20.85
CA HIS A 316 7.09 4.28 19.70
C HIS A 316 7.90 4.82 18.50
N VAL A 317 7.38 4.71 17.27
CA VAL A 317 8.13 5.13 16.07
C VAL A 317 8.56 6.61 16.11
N ILE A 318 7.83 7.46 16.83
CA ILE A 318 8.19 8.88 17.02
C ILE A 318 9.50 9.08 17.80
N ASP A 319 10.00 8.04 18.46
CA ASP A 319 11.26 8.03 19.23
C ASP A 319 12.50 7.80 18.35
N VAL A 320 12.32 7.39 17.09
CA VAL A 320 13.43 7.12 16.16
C VAL A 320 14.18 8.40 15.79
N ALA A 321 13.46 9.44 15.36
CA ALA A 321 14.05 10.73 15.01
C ALA A 321 14.86 11.38 16.18
N PRO A 322 14.33 11.49 17.42
CA PRO A 322 15.11 12.05 18.52
C PRO A 322 16.32 11.16 18.88
N THR A 323 16.24 9.84 18.69
CA THR A 323 17.40 8.95 18.85
C THR A 323 18.52 9.32 17.88
N PHE A 324 18.19 9.56 16.60
CA PHE A 324 19.17 9.97 15.59
C PHE A 324 19.82 11.30 15.94
N LEU A 325 19.03 12.27 16.41
CA LEU A 325 19.54 13.57 16.85
C LEU A 325 20.44 13.46 18.09
N GLU A 326 20.06 12.64 19.07
CA GLU A 326 20.83 12.40 20.30
C GLU A 326 22.22 11.80 19.99
N VAL A 327 22.27 10.72 19.21
CA VAL A 327 23.54 10.02 18.90
C VAL A 327 24.44 10.81 17.97
N SER A 328 23.86 11.59 17.04
CA SER A 328 24.62 12.49 16.15
C SER A 328 24.99 13.82 16.81
N ARG A 329 24.49 14.08 18.02
CA ARG A 329 24.66 15.34 18.77
C ARG A 329 24.14 16.56 18.01
N ILE A 330 23.11 16.37 17.19
CA ILE A 330 22.43 17.44 16.48
C ILE A 330 21.24 17.91 17.35
N PRO A 331 21.13 19.21 17.66
CA PRO A 331 19.99 19.70 18.42
C PRO A 331 18.71 19.66 17.58
N GLN A 332 17.56 19.46 18.24
CA GLN A 332 16.27 19.68 17.60
C GLN A 332 16.16 21.15 17.14
N PRO A 333 15.78 21.43 15.88
CA PRO A 333 15.59 22.81 15.44
C PRO A 333 14.34 23.42 16.07
N ILE A 334 14.47 24.67 16.54
CA ILE A 334 13.34 25.50 16.96
C ILE A 334 12.71 26.27 15.78
N LYS A 335 13.48 26.45 14.70
CA LYS A 335 13.09 27.18 13.50
C LYS A 335 13.77 26.59 12.27
N VAL A 336 13.02 26.41 11.18
CA VAL A 336 13.54 25.97 9.88
C VAL A 336 12.96 26.88 8.81
N ASN A 337 13.80 27.47 7.96
CA ASN A 337 13.39 28.38 6.88
C ASN A 337 12.46 29.52 7.35
N GLY A 338 12.69 30.04 8.56
CA GLY A 338 11.87 31.11 9.15
C GLY A 338 10.62 30.65 9.89
N ILE A 339 10.25 29.36 9.80
CA ILE A 339 9.03 28.78 10.39
C ILE A 339 9.34 28.17 11.76
N ASP A 340 8.61 28.58 12.80
CA ASP A 340 8.70 27.98 14.14
C ASP A 340 8.23 26.51 14.08
N GLN A 341 9.02 25.61 14.67
CA GLN A 341 8.76 24.18 14.63
C GLN A 341 7.96 23.73 15.87
N GLN A 342 7.11 22.72 15.69
CA GLN A 342 6.52 22.02 16.82
C GLN A 342 7.61 21.24 17.59
N PRO A 343 7.49 21.09 18.91
CA PRO A 343 8.34 20.20 19.69
C PRO A 343 8.31 18.78 19.12
N MET A 344 9.43 18.06 19.25
CA MET A 344 9.49 16.65 18.91
C MET A 344 8.93 15.90 20.11
N GLU A 345 7.81 15.21 19.92
CA GLU A 345 7.07 14.59 21.02
C GLU A 345 7.64 13.23 21.46
N GLY A 346 8.53 12.65 20.64
CA GLY A 346 9.24 11.41 20.97
C GLY A 346 10.43 11.60 21.91
N ILE A 347 10.92 10.48 22.45
CA ILE A 347 12.02 10.42 23.41
C ILE A 347 13.11 9.48 22.87
N GLY A 348 14.36 9.96 22.80
CA GLY A 348 15.48 9.16 22.31
C GLY A 348 15.68 7.86 23.10
N MET A 349 15.98 6.78 22.38
CA MET A 349 16.15 5.42 22.89
C MET A 349 17.58 5.11 23.36
N ALA A 350 18.55 6.02 23.13
CA ALA A 350 19.98 5.72 23.29
C ALA A 350 20.36 5.32 24.73
N TYR A 351 19.60 5.80 25.72
CA TYR A 351 19.77 5.41 27.13
C TYR A 351 19.61 3.91 27.39
N THR A 352 18.93 3.19 26.49
CA THR A 352 18.72 1.74 26.59
C THR A 352 19.88 0.94 26.02
N PHE A 353 20.66 1.49 25.08
CA PHE A 353 21.60 0.73 24.25
C PHE A 353 22.55 -0.14 25.07
N ASP A 354 23.15 0.41 26.13
CA ASP A 354 24.08 -0.30 27.01
C ASP A 354 23.59 -0.42 28.46
N ASN A 355 22.29 -0.20 28.70
CA ASN A 355 21.68 -0.36 30.01
C ASN A 355 20.29 -1.01 29.88
N ALA A 356 20.27 -2.34 29.82
CA ALA A 356 19.04 -3.12 29.73
C ALA A 356 18.05 -2.84 30.87
N GLY A 357 18.55 -2.48 32.06
CA GLY A 357 17.74 -2.18 33.25
C GLY A 357 17.36 -0.71 33.41
N ALA A 358 17.65 0.14 32.41
CA ALA A 358 17.31 1.55 32.51
C ALA A 358 15.79 1.75 32.63
N PRO A 359 15.31 2.62 33.53
CA PRO A 359 13.89 2.90 33.64
C PRO A 359 13.35 3.52 32.35
N GLU A 360 12.16 3.10 31.95
CA GLU A 360 11.43 3.63 30.80
C GLU A 360 11.27 5.15 30.90
N ARG A 361 11.54 5.85 29.79
CA ARG A 361 11.34 7.30 29.68
C ARG A 361 10.07 7.68 28.92
N HIS A 362 9.64 6.88 27.94
CA HIS A 362 8.42 7.11 27.18
C HIS A 362 7.20 6.62 27.97
N LYS A 363 6.52 7.53 28.66
CA LYS A 363 5.45 7.16 29.61
C LYS A 363 4.05 7.12 29.06
N THR A 364 3.75 7.86 27.98
CA THR A 364 2.39 8.01 27.46
C THR A 364 2.39 8.07 25.95
N GLN A 365 1.56 7.25 25.31
CA GLN A 365 1.34 7.28 23.86
C GLN A 365 -0.13 7.04 23.56
N TYR A 366 -0.77 7.92 22.81
CA TYR A 366 -2.11 7.67 22.26
C TYR A 366 -2.01 6.98 20.90
N PHE A 367 -3.09 6.30 20.50
CA PHE A 367 -3.27 5.67 19.21
C PHE A 367 -4.67 5.96 18.70
N GLU A 368 -4.79 6.42 17.45
CA GLU A 368 -6.08 6.55 16.78
C GLU A 368 -5.93 6.25 15.29
N MET A 369 -6.79 5.38 14.78
CA MET A 369 -6.93 5.16 13.34
C MET A 369 -8.31 4.60 13.04
N LEU A 370 -9.02 5.21 12.09
CA LEU A 370 -10.35 4.77 11.63
C LEU A 370 -11.36 4.61 12.78
N GLY A 371 -11.24 5.43 13.82
CA GLY A 371 -12.08 5.38 15.01
C GLY A 371 -11.64 4.40 16.09
N ASN A 372 -10.69 3.49 15.80
CA ASN A 372 -10.05 2.69 16.85
C ASN A 372 -9.26 3.61 17.76
N ARG A 373 -9.32 3.40 19.08
CA ARG A 373 -8.68 4.28 20.06
C ARG A 373 -7.89 3.48 21.06
N GLY A 374 -6.67 3.91 21.34
CA GLY A 374 -5.80 3.31 22.33
C GLY A 374 -5.03 4.37 23.10
N ILE A 375 -4.69 4.07 24.35
CA ILE A 375 -3.69 4.83 25.09
C ILE A 375 -2.85 3.90 25.94
N TYR A 376 -1.54 4.06 25.85
CA TYR A 376 -0.56 3.53 26.79
C TYR A 376 -0.22 4.59 27.83
N HIS A 377 -0.15 4.20 29.10
CA HIS A 377 0.37 5.04 30.17
C HIS A 377 0.98 4.20 31.32
N ASP A 378 2.30 4.32 31.51
CA ASP A 378 3.06 3.65 32.59
C ASP A 378 2.73 2.15 32.73
N GLY A 379 2.83 1.41 31.63
CA GLY A 379 2.54 -0.03 31.59
C GLY A 379 1.05 -0.37 31.47
N TRP A 380 0.13 0.58 31.58
CA TRP A 380 -1.30 0.31 31.39
C TRP A 380 -1.77 0.68 29.98
N THR A 381 -2.72 -0.08 29.44
CA THR A 381 -3.40 0.29 28.20
C THR A 381 -4.91 0.27 28.32
N ALA A 382 -5.58 1.31 27.82
CA ALA A 382 -7.02 1.30 27.56
C ALA A 382 -7.26 1.38 26.06
N VAL A 383 -8.07 0.48 25.52
CA VAL A 383 -8.18 0.27 24.07
C VAL A 383 -9.62 -0.01 23.65
N THR A 384 -9.97 0.30 22.41
CA THR A 384 -11.26 -0.08 21.82
C THR A 384 -11.16 -0.27 20.31
N ALA A 385 -11.69 -1.42 19.85
CA ALA A 385 -11.79 -1.77 18.44
C ALA A 385 -13.16 -1.31 17.87
N HIS A 386 -13.15 -0.16 17.21
CA HIS A 386 -14.31 0.43 16.55
C HIS A 386 -14.49 -0.09 15.11
N ASN A 387 -13.40 -0.21 14.36
CA ASN A 387 -13.40 -0.62 12.96
C ASN A 387 -12.32 -1.69 12.74
N THR A 388 -12.75 -2.90 12.39
CA THR A 388 -11.86 -4.06 12.23
C THR A 388 -11.90 -4.61 10.80
N PRO A 389 -10.90 -5.42 10.39
CA PRO A 389 -10.92 -6.11 9.11
C PRO A 389 -12.00 -7.20 8.98
N VAL A 390 -12.71 -7.53 10.06
CA VAL A 390 -13.81 -8.51 10.02
C VAL A 390 -15.04 -7.86 9.38
N ALA A 391 -15.48 -8.39 8.24
CA ALA A 391 -16.55 -7.78 7.43
C ALA A 391 -17.87 -7.59 8.20
N ASP A 392 -18.24 -8.53 9.07
CA ASP A 392 -19.49 -8.51 9.84
C ASP A 392 -19.32 -7.85 11.24
N TRP A 393 -18.29 -7.02 11.41
CA TRP A 393 -18.08 -6.30 12.68
C TRP A 393 -19.24 -5.32 12.96
N PRO A 394 -19.83 -5.33 14.18
CA PRO A 394 -20.95 -4.45 14.49
C PRO A 394 -20.58 -2.97 14.36
N LYS A 395 -21.34 -2.22 13.57
CA LYS A 395 -21.25 -0.75 13.52
C LYS A 395 -21.91 -0.18 14.78
N ARG A 396 -21.18 0.69 15.50
CA ARG A 396 -21.60 1.30 16.77
C ARG A 396 -21.33 2.79 16.78
N GLY A 397 -22.05 3.53 17.61
CA GLY A 397 -21.64 4.89 17.98
C GLY A 397 -20.36 4.88 18.82
N PHE A 398 -19.55 5.94 18.76
CA PHE A 398 -18.32 6.04 19.58
C PHE A 398 -18.57 5.98 21.09
N ASP A 399 -19.78 6.31 21.53
CA ASP A 399 -20.27 6.22 22.92
C ASP A 399 -20.71 4.81 23.32
N GLU A 400 -21.02 3.95 22.34
CA GLU A 400 -21.38 2.54 22.50
C GLU A 400 -20.18 1.59 22.38
N ASP A 401 -18.99 2.13 22.04
CA ASP A 401 -17.77 1.37 21.95
C ASP A 401 -17.40 0.72 23.29
N ILE A 402 -17.03 -0.56 23.22
CA ILE A 402 -16.59 -1.32 24.38
C ILE A 402 -15.10 -1.06 24.57
N TRP A 403 -14.75 -0.56 25.75
CA TRP A 403 -13.37 -0.33 26.14
C TRP A 403 -12.85 -1.51 26.95
N GLU A 404 -11.63 -1.92 26.61
CA GLU A 404 -10.86 -2.94 27.32
C GLU A 404 -9.72 -2.26 28.10
N LEU A 405 -9.24 -2.91 29.16
CA LEU A 405 -8.15 -2.43 29.99
C LEU A 405 -7.13 -3.54 30.26
N TYR A 406 -5.85 -3.26 30.08
CA TYR A 406 -4.76 -4.22 30.34
C TYR A 406 -3.63 -3.59 31.16
N ASP A 407 -2.97 -4.41 31.98
CA ASP A 407 -1.71 -4.08 32.68
C ASP A 407 -0.57 -4.85 32.03
N THR A 408 0.14 -4.20 31.12
CA THR A 408 1.21 -4.81 30.33
C THR A 408 2.50 -5.10 31.11
N ASN A 409 2.57 -4.68 32.38
CA ASN A 409 3.64 -5.11 33.28
C ASN A 409 3.48 -6.58 33.69
N THR A 410 2.25 -7.09 33.69
CA THR A 410 1.91 -8.48 34.04
C THR A 410 1.27 -9.27 32.90
N ASP A 411 0.67 -8.57 31.94
CA ASP A 411 -0.01 -9.11 30.77
C ASP A 411 0.51 -8.43 29.51
N TRP A 412 1.75 -8.78 29.14
CA TRP A 412 2.47 -8.14 28.05
C TRP A 412 1.77 -8.24 26.69
N THR A 413 0.89 -9.24 26.52
CA THR A 413 0.19 -9.55 25.27
C THR A 413 -1.19 -8.92 25.14
N GLN A 414 -1.73 -8.30 26.19
CA GLN A 414 -3.14 -7.88 26.29
C GLN A 414 -4.11 -9.06 26.19
N ALA A 415 -3.85 -10.16 26.89
CA ALA A 415 -4.72 -11.34 26.87
C ALA A 415 -5.91 -11.25 27.84
N HIS A 416 -5.83 -10.46 28.91
CA HIS A 416 -6.78 -10.46 30.02
C HIS A 416 -7.41 -9.09 30.27
N ASP A 417 -8.63 -8.89 29.78
CA ASP A 417 -9.37 -7.64 30.03
C ASP A 417 -9.71 -7.45 31.52
N LEU A 418 -9.26 -6.32 32.07
CA LEU A 418 -9.46 -5.87 33.44
C LEU A 418 -10.53 -4.78 33.57
N ALA A 419 -11.20 -4.37 32.50
CA ALA A 419 -12.13 -3.24 32.50
C ALA A 419 -13.19 -3.35 33.60
N HIS A 420 -13.81 -4.53 33.75
CA HIS A 420 -14.80 -4.80 34.80
C HIS A 420 -14.20 -4.89 36.20
N LYS A 421 -12.93 -5.31 36.33
CA LYS A 421 -12.23 -5.48 37.61
C LYS A 421 -11.58 -4.19 38.12
N ARG A 422 -11.34 -3.21 37.24
CA ARG A 422 -10.65 -1.94 37.51
C ARG A 422 -11.33 -0.77 36.76
N PRO A 423 -12.64 -0.53 36.96
CA PRO A 423 -13.38 0.49 36.21
C PRO A 423 -12.87 1.91 36.47
N GLU A 424 -12.31 2.17 37.65
CA GLU A 424 -11.71 3.46 38.00
C GLU A 424 -10.46 3.75 37.16
N ARG A 425 -9.56 2.76 37.00
CA ARG A 425 -8.36 2.88 36.17
C ARG A 425 -8.70 3.04 34.69
N LEU A 426 -9.74 2.33 34.22
CA LEU A 426 -10.23 2.52 32.86
C LEU A 426 -10.75 3.95 32.65
N ARG A 427 -11.51 4.49 33.61
CA ARG A 427 -12.03 5.87 33.51
C ARG A 427 -10.91 6.89 33.47
N GLU A 428 -9.85 6.70 34.25
CA GLU A 428 -8.64 7.52 34.25
C GLU A 428 -7.99 7.53 32.86
N LEU A 429 -7.72 6.36 32.28
CA LEU A 429 -7.07 6.27 30.96
C LEU A 429 -7.95 6.78 29.83
N LYS A 430 -9.27 6.55 29.88
CA LYS A 430 -10.20 7.17 28.91
C LYS A 430 -10.14 8.69 28.96
N ARG A 431 -10.02 9.28 30.15
CA ARG A 431 -9.85 10.72 30.31
C ARG A 431 -8.49 11.18 29.77
N LEU A 432 -7.42 10.43 30.06
CA LEU A 432 -6.09 10.74 29.54
C LEU A 432 -6.05 10.68 28.01
N PHE A 433 -6.71 9.69 27.40
CA PHE A 433 -6.87 9.62 25.94
C PHE A 433 -7.49 10.90 25.39
N LEU A 434 -8.57 11.41 26.00
CA LEU A 434 -9.20 12.65 25.54
C LEU A 434 -8.29 13.88 25.68
N ILE A 435 -7.45 13.92 26.72
CA ILE A 435 -6.48 14.99 26.93
C ILE A 435 -5.41 14.97 25.82
N GLU A 436 -4.80 13.80 25.57
CA GLU A 436 -3.79 13.64 24.52
C GLU A 436 -4.39 13.83 23.12
N ALA A 437 -5.57 13.28 22.87
CA ALA A 437 -6.31 13.45 21.62
C ALA A 437 -6.62 14.93 21.32
N ALA A 438 -7.01 15.71 22.33
CA ALA A 438 -7.21 17.15 22.17
C ALA A 438 -5.88 17.88 21.94
N ARG A 439 -4.82 17.51 22.67
CA ARG A 439 -3.48 18.10 22.53
C ARG A 439 -2.92 17.92 21.11
N TYR A 440 -3.15 16.76 20.50
CA TYR A 440 -2.58 16.39 19.20
C TYR A 440 -3.59 16.42 18.04
N ASN A 441 -4.69 17.17 18.18
CA ASN A 441 -5.68 17.41 17.11
C ASN A 441 -6.30 16.13 16.51
N VAL A 442 -6.50 15.10 17.33
CA VAL A 442 -7.19 13.87 16.93
C VAL A 442 -8.71 14.08 16.83
N LEU A 443 -9.24 15.11 17.49
CA LEU A 443 -10.67 15.41 17.52
C LEU A 443 -11.06 16.42 16.42
N PRO A 444 -12.27 16.28 15.81
CA PRO A 444 -13.26 15.23 16.03
C PRO A 444 -12.87 13.88 15.40
N LEU A 445 -13.32 12.78 16.03
CA LEU A 445 -13.10 11.43 15.51
C LEU A 445 -13.90 11.21 14.22
N ASP A 446 -13.29 10.55 13.23
CA ASP A 446 -13.94 10.20 11.96
C ASP A 446 -13.58 8.77 11.50
N GLY A 447 -14.50 7.83 11.77
CA GLY A 447 -14.37 6.43 11.40
C GLY A 447 -14.82 6.07 9.98
N ARG A 448 -15.31 7.04 9.18
CA ARG A 448 -15.81 6.79 7.81
C ARG A 448 -14.67 6.36 6.89
N THR A 449 -14.82 5.26 6.15
CA THR A 449 -13.77 4.79 5.24
C THR A 449 -14.04 5.21 3.79
N ALA A 450 -15.22 4.89 3.25
CA ALA A 450 -15.53 5.13 1.84
C ALA A 450 -15.67 6.62 1.51
N GLU A 451 -16.33 7.39 2.37
CA GLU A 451 -16.50 8.82 2.18
C GLU A 451 -15.18 9.59 2.27
N ARG A 452 -14.22 9.10 3.06
CA ARG A 452 -12.86 9.67 3.12
C ARG A 452 -12.03 9.31 1.87
N ALA A 453 -12.30 8.16 1.26
CA ALA A 453 -11.63 7.71 0.03
C ALA A 453 -12.11 8.44 -1.23
N ASP A 454 -13.34 8.96 -1.22
CA ASP A 454 -13.89 9.78 -2.29
C ASP A 454 -13.46 11.26 -2.13
N PRO A 455 -12.71 11.85 -3.08
CA PRO A 455 -12.23 13.22 -2.94
C PRO A 455 -13.37 14.26 -2.97
N ASP A 456 -14.45 14.01 -3.71
CA ASP A 456 -15.59 14.93 -3.84
C ASP A 456 -16.40 14.97 -2.54
N LEU A 457 -16.61 13.80 -1.90
CA LEU A 457 -17.28 13.71 -0.59
C LEU A 457 -16.40 14.20 0.57
N ALA A 458 -15.10 13.93 0.52
CA ALA A 458 -14.15 14.35 1.55
C ALA A 458 -13.81 15.85 1.48
N GLY A 459 -14.15 16.53 0.38
CA GLY A 459 -13.76 17.91 0.13
C GLY A 459 -12.25 18.09 -0.06
N ARG A 460 -11.56 17.04 -0.54
CA ARG A 460 -10.11 17.10 -0.79
C ARG A 460 -9.82 17.92 -2.06
N PRO A 461 -8.69 18.64 -2.11
CA PRO A 461 -8.29 19.30 -3.35
C PRO A 461 -8.16 18.31 -4.50
N THR A 462 -8.56 18.74 -5.70
CA THR A 462 -8.34 18.02 -6.96
C THR A 462 -7.67 18.98 -7.96
N PRO A 463 -6.63 18.52 -8.69
CA PRO A 463 -5.90 19.38 -9.64
C PRO A 463 -6.75 19.73 -10.86
N VAL A 464 -7.71 18.89 -11.21
CA VAL A 464 -8.59 19.06 -12.37
C VAL A 464 -10.04 19.15 -11.92
N LYS A 465 -10.75 20.17 -12.40
CA LYS A 465 -12.16 20.41 -12.12
C LYS A 465 -12.97 20.49 -13.41
N GLY A 466 -14.24 20.11 -13.34
CA GLY A 466 -15.17 20.17 -14.47
C GLY A 466 -15.40 18.83 -15.13
N ARG A 467 -15.90 18.86 -16.36
CA ARG A 467 -16.40 17.68 -17.09
C ARG A 467 -15.52 17.28 -18.28
N ARG A 468 -14.41 17.98 -18.53
CA ARG A 468 -13.55 17.76 -19.69
C ARG A 468 -12.08 17.99 -19.34
N GLN A 469 -11.23 17.07 -19.78
CA GLN A 469 -9.78 17.13 -19.58
C GLN A 469 -9.08 16.66 -20.86
N ARG A 470 -8.23 17.52 -21.42
CA ARG A 470 -7.37 17.17 -22.54
C ARG A 470 -5.95 16.89 -22.06
N LEU A 471 -5.42 15.76 -22.49
CA LEU A 471 -4.13 15.19 -22.15
C LEU A 471 -3.31 15.05 -23.43
N TYR A 472 -1.99 15.13 -23.30
CA TYR A 472 -1.07 15.10 -24.44
C TYR A 472 -0.05 13.98 -24.24
N ARG A 473 0.46 13.39 -25.33
CA ARG A 473 1.56 12.42 -25.25
C ARG A 473 2.77 13.06 -24.60
N GLY A 474 3.50 12.29 -23.80
CA GLY A 474 4.68 12.77 -23.08
C GLY A 474 4.36 13.47 -21.75
N ILE A 475 3.09 13.53 -21.33
CA ILE A 475 2.71 14.06 -20.01
C ILE A 475 3.23 13.22 -18.84
N GLY A 476 3.76 12.01 -19.10
CA GLY A 476 4.19 11.05 -18.09
C GLY A 476 3.03 10.22 -17.55
N ARG A 477 3.26 9.52 -16.43
CA ARG A 477 2.27 8.68 -15.75
C ARG A 477 1.39 9.53 -14.84
N LEU A 478 0.08 9.51 -15.07
CA LEU A 478 -0.87 10.26 -14.24
C LEU A 478 -1.56 9.35 -13.25
N ASN A 479 -1.44 9.65 -11.96
CA ASN A 479 -2.21 8.93 -10.95
C ASN A 479 -3.72 9.18 -11.12
N ALA A 480 -4.56 8.26 -10.62
CA ALA A 480 -6.02 8.33 -10.78
C ALA A 480 -6.68 9.59 -10.20
N PHE A 481 -6.06 10.26 -9.22
CA PHE A 481 -6.53 11.52 -8.63
C PHE A 481 -6.16 12.76 -9.46
N SER A 482 -5.38 12.61 -10.52
CA SER A 482 -5.05 13.68 -11.48
C SER A 482 -5.92 13.65 -12.74
N VAL A 483 -6.85 12.71 -12.81
CA VAL A 483 -7.72 12.47 -13.98
C VAL A 483 -9.18 12.68 -13.57
N ILE A 484 -9.99 13.23 -14.47
CA ILE A 484 -11.44 13.31 -14.28
C ILE A 484 -12.01 11.93 -13.96
N ASN A 485 -12.85 11.86 -12.94
CA ASN A 485 -13.47 10.62 -12.50
C ASN A 485 -14.62 10.20 -13.43
N ILE A 486 -14.39 9.18 -14.25
CA ILE A 486 -15.38 8.61 -15.19
C ILE A 486 -16.15 7.40 -14.64
N LYS A 487 -15.84 6.96 -13.41
CA LYS A 487 -16.43 5.75 -12.84
C LYS A 487 -17.93 5.93 -12.60
N ASN A 488 -18.71 4.91 -12.94
CA ASN A 488 -20.17 4.91 -12.82
C ASN A 488 -20.86 6.06 -13.59
N LYS A 489 -20.27 6.55 -14.68
CA LYS A 489 -20.79 7.67 -15.48
C LYS A 489 -20.68 7.34 -16.96
N SER A 490 -21.63 7.85 -17.75
CA SER A 490 -21.44 7.92 -19.19
C SER A 490 -20.29 8.88 -19.48
N HIS A 491 -19.41 8.50 -20.39
CA HIS A 491 -18.23 9.28 -20.70
C HIS A 491 -17.81 9.09 -22.16
N ARG A 492 -16.97 10.00 -22.64
CA ARG A 492 -16.41 10.01 -23.98
C ARG A 492 -14.91 10.15 -23.89
N VAL A 493 -14.20 9.39 -24.70
CA VAL A 493 -12.75 9.51 -24.90
C VAL A 493 -12.48 9.75 -26.38
N THR A 494 -11.93 10.91 -26.71
CA THR A 494 -11.59 11.29 -28.09
C THR A 494 -10.08 11.44 -28.20
N ALA A 495 -9.47 10.92 -29.26
CA ALA A 495 -8.04 11.06 -29.50
C ALA A 495 -7.76 11.52 -30.93
N GLU A 496 -6.74 12.35 -31.09
CA GLU A 496 -6.15 12.66 -32.40
C GLU A 496 -4.89 11.81 -32.58
N VAL A 497 -4.89 10.99 -33.63
CA VAL A 497 -3.79 10.08 -33.96
C VAL A 497 -3.28 10.31 -35.38
N ILE A 498 -2.00 10.04 -35.58
CA ILE A 498 -1.36 10.00 -36.91
C ILE A 498 -0.90 8.57 -37.16
N VAL A 499 -1.48 7.97 -38.19
CA VAL A 499 -1.17 6.62 -38.65
C VAL A 499 -0.08 6.71 -39.71
N PRO A 500 1.10 6.09 -39.50
CA PRO A 500 2.17 6.12 -40.47
C PRO A 500 1.85 5.23 -41.68
N LYS A 501 2.67 5.38 -42.72
CA LYS A 501 2.60 4.49 -43.89
C LYS A 501 2.85 3.05 -43.46
N GLY A 502 1.90 2.16 -43.77
CA GLY A 502 1.94 0.75 -43.37
C GLY A 502 1.04 0.40 -42.18
N GLY A 503 0.30 1.36 -41.61
CA GLY A 503 -0.64 1.14 -40.52
C GLY A 503 -0.04 1.45 -39.14
N CYS A 504 -0.83 1.22 -38.09
CA CYS A 504 -0.39 1.41 -36.71
C CYS A 504 -0.86 0.27 -35.80
N GLU A 505 -0.20 0.15 -34.65
CA GLU A 505 -0.44 -0.82 -33.60
C GLU A 505 -0.17 -0.13 -32.25
N GLY A 506 -0.71 -0.69 -31.16
CA GLY A 506 -0.38 -0.30 -29.80
C GLY A 506 -1.36 0.67 -29.13
N VAL A 507 -1.00 1.17 -27.95
CA VAL A 507 -1.92 1.83 -27.02
C VAL A 507 -2.05 3.32 -27.27
N ILE A 508 -3.28 3.79 -27.50
CA ILE A 508 -3.60 5.22 -27.63
C ILE A 508 -3.75 5.86 -26.24
N VAL A 509 -4.48 5.20 -25.33
CA VAL A 509 -4.63 5.58 -23.93
C VAL A 509 -4.96 4.35 -23.09
N ALA A 510 -4.35 4.23 -21.92
CA ALA A 510 -4.68 3.21 -20.93
C ALA A 510 -4.85 3.86 -19.55
N GLN A 511 -5.79 3.36 -18.76
CA GLN A 511 -5.90 3.67 -17.35
C GLN A 511 -6.18 2.38 -16.57
N GLY A 512 -5.27 2.04 -15.66
CA GLY A 512 -5.29 0.76 -14.95
C GLY A 512 -4.29 -0.25 -15.56
N GLY A 513 -4.45 -1.53 -15.23
CA GLY A 513 -3.56 -2.61 -15.67
C GLY A 513 -4.26 -3.97 -15.69
N PHE A 514 -3.52 -5.09 -15.61
CA PHE A 514 -4.12 -6.43 -15.72
C PHE A 514 -5.12 -6.72 -14.60
N THR A 515 -4.98 -6.03 -13.47
CA THR A 515 -5.85 -6.10 -12.29
C THR A 515 -7.15 -5.34 -12.45
N GLY A 516 -7.33 -4.61 -13.57
CA GLY A 516 -8.51 -3.80 -13.79
C GLY A 516 -8.21 -2.47 -14.46
N GLY A 517 -9.16 -1.96 -15.24
CA GLY A 517 -8.98 -0.69 -15.95
C GLY A 517 -9.68 -0.68 -17.29
N TRP A 518 -9.24 0.21 -18.17
CA TRP A 518 -9.70 0.30 -19.54
C TRP A 518 -8.61 0.85 -20.46
N THR A 519 -8.73 0.55 -21.76
CA THR A 519 -7.76 1.00 -22.77
C THR A 519 -8.42 1.22 -24.12
N ILE A 520 -7.89 2.17 -24.90
CA ILE A 520 -8.13 2.31 -26.33
C ILE A 520 -6.79 2.07 -27.03
N TYR A 521 -6.78 1.15 -27.98
CA TYR A 521 -5.57 0.72 -28.67
C TYR A 521 -5.89 0.33 -30.11
N VAL A 522 -4.85 0.10 -30.90
CA VAL A 522 -4.96 -0.42 -32.27
C VAL A 522 -4.32 -1.80 -32.31
N LYS A 523 -5.05 -2.77 -32.87
CA LYS A 523 -4.56 -4.13 -33.12
C LYS A 523 -4.97 -4.57 -34.52
N ALA A 524 -4.02 -5.10 -35.29
CA ALA A 524 -4.21 -5.44 -36.70
C ALA A 524 -4.80 -4.27 -37.50
N GLY A 525 -4.29 -3.06 -37.25
CA GLY A 525 -4.77 -1.81 -37.87
C GLY A 525 -6.16 -1.34 -37.44
N ARG A 526 -6.87 -2.05 -36.56
CA ARG A 526 -8.25 -1.73 -36.14
C ARG A 526 -8.30 -1.10 -34.77
N LEU A 527 -9.13 -0.05 -34.62
CA LEU A 527 -9.40 0.57 -33.33
C LEU A 527 -10.11 -0.43 -32.41
N LYS A 528 -9.62 -0.57 -31.18
CA LYS A 528 -10.23 -1.41 -30.15
C LYS A 528 -10.40 -0.65 -28.85
N TYR A 529 -11.42 -1.04 -28.10
CA TYR A 529 -11.61 -0.68 -26.70
C TYR A 529 -11.66 -1.95 -25.87
N CYS A 530 -11.01 -1.95 -24.71
CA CYS A 530 -11.15 -3.00 -23.72
C CYS A 530 -11.49 -2.40 -22.37
N TYR A 531 -12.51 -2.94 -21.71
CA TYR A 531 -12.75 -2.73 -20.30
C TYR A 531 -12.36 -4.00 -19.54
N ASN A 532 -11.40 -3.87 -18.62
CA ASN A 532 -10.92 -4.95 -17.77
C ASN A 532 -11.62 -4.89 -16.39
N PHE A 533 -12.49 -5.87 -16.15
CA PHE A 533 -13.14 -6.07 -14.88
C PHE A 533 -12.32 -7.06 -14.02
N TYR A 534 -11.44 -6.50 -13.18
CA TYR A 534 -10.60 -7.20 -12.21
C TYR A 534 -9.63 -8.27 -12.74
N GLY A 535 -9.36 -8.31 -14.04
CA GLY A 535 -8.65 -9.40 -14.71
C GLY A 535 -9.49 -10.67 -14.89
N ILE A 536 -10.78 -10.61 -14.55
CA ILE A 536 -11.72 -11.73 -14.60
C ILE A 536 -12.47 -11.72 -15.93
N ASP A 537 -13.11 -10.59 -16.27
CA ASP A 537 -13.76 -10.41 -17.55
C ASP A 537 -13.11 -9.27 -18.32
N LEU A 538 -12.79 -9.55 -19.58
CA LEU A 538 -12.29 -8.58 -20.54
C LEU A 538 -13.38 -8.31 -21.57
N PHE A 539 -14.02 -7.15 -21.47
CA PHE A 539 -15.03 -6.71 -22.44
C PHE A 539 -14.34 -5.96 -23.57
N THR A 540 -14.16 -6.62 -24.72
CA THR A 540 -13.49 -6.02 -25.88
C THR A 540 -14.49 -5.65 -26.96
N VAL A 541 -14.33 -4.46 -27.51
CA VAL A 541 -15.11 -3.93 -28.64
C VAL A 541 -14.14 -3.57 -29.74
N GLU A 542 -14.37 -4.11 -30.93
CA GLU A 542 -13.47 -3.99 -32.08
C GLU A 542 -14.12 -3.20 -33.22
N GLY A 543 -13.31 -2.36 -33.86
CA GLY A 543 -13.69 -1.60 -35.03
C GLY A 543 -13.84 -2.48 -36.29
N THR A 544 -14.86 -2.17 -37.09
CA THR A 544 -15.19 -2.86 -38.33
C THR A 544 -14.32 -2.43 -39.51
N GLU A 545 -13.55 -1.35 -39.37
CA GLU A 545 -12.65 -0.81 -40.40
C GLU A 545 -11.23 -0.64 -39.85
N GLU A 546 -10.24 -0.77 -40.75
CA GLU A 546 -8.85 -0.42 -40.45
C GLU A 546 -8.67 1.10 -40.48
N LEU A 547 -7.78 1.62 -39.63
CA LEU A 547 -7.37 3.01 -39.62
C LEU A 547 -6.47 3.28 -40.84
N PRO A 548 -6.90 4.13 -41.78
CA PRO A 548 -6.08 4.43 -42.95
C PRO A 548 -4.86 5.28 -42.57
N GLU A 549 -3.89 5.37 -43.49
CA GLU A 549 -2.73 6.25 -43.34
C GLU A 549 -3.18 7.73 -43.24
N GLY A 550 -2.59 8.47 -42.31
CA GLY A 550 -2.83 9.89 -42.14
C GLY A 550 -3.35 10.27 -40.75
N LYS A 551 -3.90 11.48 -40.66
CA LYS A 551 -4.40 12.07 -39.42
C LYS A 551 -5.87 11.72 -39.24
N HIS A 552 -6.23 11.20 -38.06
CA HIS A 552 -7.58 10.77 -37.73
C HIS A 552 -8.02 11.24 -36.34
N ILE A 553 -9.32 11.47 -36.20
CA ILE A 553 -9.98 11.60 -34.90
C ILE A 553 -10.67 10.28 -34.59
N VAL A 554 -10.18 9.57 -33.58
CA VAL A 554 -10.85 8.37 -33.06
C VAL A 554 -11.61 8.72 -31.79
N ARG A 555 -12.75 8.06 -31.58
CA ARG A 555 -13.59 8.33 -30.40
C ARG A 555 -14.25 7.06 -29.90
N MET A 556 -14.33 6.94 -28.58
CA MET A 556 -15.12 5.96 -27.86
C MET A 556 -16.13 6.69 -26.97
N ASP A 557 -17.41 6.38 -27.14
CA ASP A 557 -18.49 6.83 -26.24
C ASP A 557 -18.95 5.61 -25.40
N PHE A 558 -19.08 5.81 -24.09
CA PHE A 558 -19.59 4.82 -23.16
C PHE A 558 -20.91 5.30 -22.56
N ASP A 559 -22.00 4.65 -22.94
CA ASP A 559 -23.33 4.90 -22.42
C ASP A 559 -23.59 4.00 -21.21
N TYR A 560 -23.29 4.53 -20.03
CA TYR A 560 -23.52 3.84 -18.77
C TYR A 560 -25.01 3.61 -18.53
N ASP A 561 -25.39 2.41 -18.07
CA ASP A 561 -26.81 2.06 -17.85
C ASP A 561 -27.50 2.91 -16.77
N GLY A 562 -26.73 3.61 -15.94
CA GLY A 562 -27.21 4.43 -14.84
C GLY A 562 -27.80 3.62 -13.67
N LYS A 563 -28.43 4.33 -12.72
CA LYS A 563 -29.20 3.78 -11.59
C LYS A 563 -28.39 2.92 -10.59
N GLY A 564 -27.17 3.34 -10.27
CA GLY A 564 -26.33 2.72 -9.23
C GLY A 564 -24.87 2.61 -9.66
N THR A 565 -24.06 1.90 -8.87
CA THR A 565 -22.64 1.65 -9.17
C THR A 565 -22.40 0.29 -9.84
N ALA A 566 -21.23 0.13 -10.46
CA ALA A 566 -20.75 -1.11 -11.09
C ALA A 566 -21.63 -1.66 -12.24
N LYS A 567 -22.47 -0.82 -12.87
CA LYS A 567 -23.32 -1.26 -13.98
C LYS A 567 -22.52 -1.35 -15.28
N GLY A 568 -23.09 -2.06 -16.26
CA GLY A 568 -22.54 -2.10 -17.60
C GLY A 568 -22.79 -0.81 -18.37
N GLY A 569 -22.44 -0.85 -19.64
CA GLY A 569 -22.72 0.23 -20.57
C GLY A 569 -22.48 -0.20 -22.01
N THR A 570 -23.07 0.53 -22.94
CA THR A 570 -22.86 0.32 -24.37
C THR A 570 -21.68 1.15 -24.82
N VAL A 571 -20.80 0.55 -25.62
CA VAL A 571 -19.62 1.21 -26.18
C VAL A 571 -19.88 1.47 -27.65
N HIS A 572 -19.59 2.68 -28.09
CA HIS A 572 -19.68 3.13 -29.48
C HIS A 572 -18.33 3.66 -29.94
N LEU A 573 -17.76 3.08 -31.00
CA LEU A 573 -16.49 3.50 -31.61
C LEU A 573 -16.75 4.33 -32.85
N PHE A 574 -15.91 5.34 -33.07
CA PHE A 574 -15.98 6.22 -34.24
C PHE A 574 -14.60 6.53 -34.81
N ILE A 575 -14.53 6.68 -36.13
CA ILE A 575 -13.37 7.17 -36.88
C ILE A 575 -13.83 8.36 -37.73
N ASP A 576 -13.26 9.53 -37.50
CA ASP A 576 -13.60 10.81 -38.15
C ASP A 576 -15.11 11.11 -38.08
N GLY A 577 -15.72 10.81 -36.93
CA GLY A 577 -17.15 11.02 -36.67
C GLY A 577 -18.08 9.98 -37.29
N ARG A 578 -17.57 9.03 -38.08
CA ARG A 578 -18.37 7.92 -38.64
C ARG A 578 -18.38 6.73 -37.66
N PRO A 579 -19.52 6.06 -37.44
CA PRO A 579 -19.58 4.85 -36.62
C PRO A 579 -18.62 3.79 -37.17
N ALA A 580 -17.83 3.20 -36.29
CA ALA A 580 -16.77 2.26 -36.62
C ALA A 580 -16.90 0.94 -35.84
N GLY A 581 -17.84 0.79 -34.91
CA GLY A 581 -18.06 -0.45 -34.17
C GLY A 581 -18.84 -0.20 -32.89
N ASP A 582 -19.56 -1.21 -32.42
CA ASP A 582 -20.38 -1.11 -31.21
C ASP A 582 -20.26 -2.40 -30.40
N GLY A 583 -20.40 -2.29 -29.08
CA GLY A 583 -20.32 -3.45 -28.21
C GLY A 583 -20.80 -3.17 -26.81
N ARG A 584 -20.59 -4.13 -25.92
CA ARG A 584 -21.19 -4.12 -24.58
C ARG A 584 -20.17 -4.43 -23.50
N VAL A 585 -20.13 -3.59 -22.48
CA VAL A 585 -19.52 -3.91 -21.19
C VAL A 585 -20.62 -4.40 -20.26
N GLY A 586 -20.50 -5.63 -19.76
CA GLY A 586 -21.52 -6.24 -18.91
C GLY A 586 -21.56 -5.63 -17.50
N ARG A 587 -20.40 -5.24 -16.97
CA ARG A 587 -20.22 -4.69 -15.62
C ARG A 587 -18.96 -3.85 -15.52
N THR A 588 -18.95 -2.91 -14.59
CA THR A 588 -17.82 -2.00 -14.33
C THR A 588 -17.39 -2.05 -12.87
N GLN A 589 -16.24 -1.45 -12.56
CA GLN A 589 -15.72 -1.37 -11.20
C GLN A 589 -16.35 -0.17 -10.47
N PRO A 590 -16.85 -0.33 -9.23
CA PRO A 590 -17.55 0.75 -8.53
C PRO A 590 -16.61 1.82 -7.95
N LEU A 591 -15.35 1.45 -7.69
CA LEU A 591 -14.31 2.22 -6.99
C LEU A 591 -13.02 2.24 -7.85
N PRO A 592 -11.91 2.90 -7.45
CA PRO A 592 -10.73 3.07 -8.30
C PRO A 592 -10.24 1.78 -8.98
N PHE A 593 -9.82 1.90 -10.25
CA PHE A 593 -9.54 0.77 -11.14
C PHE A 593 -8.36 -0.11 -10.69
N ALA A 594 -7.37 0.54 -10.08
CA ALA A 594 -6.21 -0.04 -9.43
C ALA A 594 -5.59 1.02 -8.51
N SER A 595 -4.90 0.60 -7.46
CA SER A 595 -4.28 1.45 -6.44
C SER A 595 -2.95 2.07 -6.91
N ASP A 596 -2.25 1.41 -7.82
CA ASP A 596 -0.88 1.73 -8.21
C ASP A 596 -0.67 1.90 -9.73
N GLU A 597 -1.69 1.63 -10.54
CA GLU A 597 -1.63 1.79 -12.00
C GLU A 597 -2.06 3.19 -12.46
N PRO A 598 -1.29 3.83 -13.36
CA PRO A 598 -1.55 5.18 -13.82
C PRO A 598 -2.55 5.24 -14.99
N LEU A 599 -2.78 6.45 -15.47
CA LEU A 599 -3.23 6.73 -16.83
C LEU A 599 -2.03 7.18 -17.68
N ASP A 600 -1.90 6.55 -18.85
CA ASP A 600 -0.85 6.81 -19.83
C ASP A 600 -1.45 7.18 -21.21
N ILE A 601 -0.73 8.04 -21.96
CA ILE A 601 -1.12 8.50 -23.32
C ILE A 601 -0.06 8.08 -24.34
N GLY A 602 -0.47 7.33 -25.37
CA GLY A 602 0.39 6.84 -26.45
C GLY A 602 1.38 5.75 -26.05
N THR A 603 1.21 5.19 -24.85
CA THR A 603 1.96 4.07 -24.26
C THR A 603 1.09 3.44 -23.17
N ASP A 604 1.42 2.21 -22.80
CA ASP A 604 1.06 1.62 -21.50
C ASP A 604 2.35 1.22 -20.78
N GLY A 605 2.79 2.04 -19.83
CA GLY A 605 4.05 1.80 -19.12
C GLY A 605 3.89 0.84 -17.94
N GLY A 606 2.68 0.67 -17.44
CA GLY A 606 2.36 -0.21 -16.32
C GLY A 606 2.26 -1.65 -16.75
N SER A 607 1.49 -2.41 -15.98
CA SER A 607 1.09 -3.74 -16.43
C SER A 607 -0.03 -3.63 -17.49
N PRO A 608 -0.09 -4.56 -18.47
CA PRO A 608 -1.04 -4.42 -19.57
C PRO A 608 -2.49 -4.57 -19.11
N VAL A 609 -3.36 -3.61 -19.47
CA VAL A 609 -4.81 -3.69 -19.24
C VAL A 609 -5.43 -4.94 -19.89
N THR A 610 -4.92 -5.37 -21.04
CA THR A 610 -5.33 -6.62 -21.71
C THR A 610 -4.13 -7.27 -22.40
N ARG A 611 -4.17 -8.60 -22.56
CA ARG A 611 -3.14 -9.37 -23.29
C ARG A 611 -3.29 -9.28 -24.82
N ASP A 612 -4.31 -8.59 -25.35
CA ASP A 612 -4.55 -8.51 -26.81
C ASP A 612 -3.48 -7.67 -27.53
N TYR A 613 -2.98 -6.61 -26.88
CA TYR A 613 -1.83 -5.86 -27.38
C TYR A 613 -0.54 -6.36 -26.74
N THR A 614 0.48 -6.54 -27.58
CA THR A 614 1.86 -6.83 -27.18
C THR A 614 2.75 -5.60 -27.35
N GLU A 615 2.36 -4.69 -28.25
CA GLU A 615 3.01 -3.40 -28.43
C GLU A 615 2.41 -2.41 -27.43
N HIS A 616 3.19 -2.07 -26.40
CA HIS A 616 2.77 -1.13 -25.37
C HIS A 616 2.81 0.31 -25.86
N ASP A 617 3.76 0.66 -26.72
CA ASP A 617 3.87 1.99 -27.32
C ASP A 617 3.02 2.05 -28.61
N PHE A 618 2.30 3.16 -28.82
CA PHE A 618 1.65 3.40 -30.10
C PHE A 618 2.71 3.64 -31.17
N SER A 619 2.66 2.86 -32.26
CA SER A 619 3.62 2.93 -33.36
C SER A 619 3.43 4.14 -34.29
N GLY A 620 2.30 4.84 -34.17
CA GLY A 620 2.07 6.16 -34.76
C GLY A 620 2.32 7.31 -33.77
N GLU A 621 1.66 8.44 -34.01
CA GLU A 621 1.65 9.57 -33.06
C GLU A 621 0.27 9.73 -32.42
N VAL A 622 0.24 10.00 -31.11
CA VAL A 622 -0.96 10.45 -30.39
C VAL A 622 -0.73 11.90 -30.03
N ASN A 623 -1.46 12.82 -30.67
CA ASN A 623 -1.28 14.25 -30.41
C ASN A 623 -1.94 14.66 -29.09
N TRP A 624 -3.18 14.22 -28.88
CA TRP A 624 -3.91 14.45 -27.65
C TRP A 624 -5.00 13.40 -27.46
N VAL A 625 -5.40 13.22 -26.21
CA VAL A 625 -6.56 12.44 -25.77
C VAL A 625 -7.41 13.32 -24.88
N GLU A 626 -8.71 13.29 -25.04
CA GLU A 626 -9.65 14.10 -24.29
C GLU A 626 -10.71 13.23 -23.68
N ILE A 627 -10.86 13.34 -22.36
CA ILE A 627 -11.85 12.66 -21.57
C ILE A 627 -12.95 13.68 -21.24
N GLU A 628 -14.20 13.32 -21.52
CA GLU A 628 -15.38 14.15 -21.33
C GLU A 628 -16.50 13.38 -20.63
N ILE A 629 -17.22 14.04 -19.71
CA ILE A 629 -18.50 13.58 -19.16
C ILE A 629 -19.61 14.42 -19.83
N PRO A 630 -20.37 13.89 -20.80
CA PRO A 630 -21.36 14.65 -21.59
C PRO A 630 -22.42 15.34 -20.72
N GLU A 631 -22.89 16.54 -21.09
CA GLU A 631 -24.00 17.21 -20.39
C GLU A 631 -25.26 16.35 -20.33
N GLY A 632 -25.91 16.29 -19.16
CA GLY A 632 -27.10 15.46 -18.95
C GLY A 632 -26.83 13.95 -18.80
N ALA A 633 -25.57 13.51 -18.89
CA ALA A 633 -25.20 12.15 -18.49
C ALA A 633 -25.68 11.89 -17.06
N PRO A 634 -26.35 10.75 -16.76
CA PRO A 634 -26.82 10.45 -15.43
C PRO A 634 -25.64 10.46 -14.47
N ASP A 635 -25.60 11.47 -13.61
CA ASP A 635 -24.55 11.61 -12.61
C ASP A 635 -24.88 10.67 -11.45
N SER A 636 -24.16 9.57 -11.36
CA SER A 636 -24.25 8.70 -10.19
C SER A 636 -23.13 9.06 -9.20
N ASP A 637 -23.18 10.27 -8.65
CA ASP A 637 -22.51 10.61 -7.38
C ASP A 637 -23.14 9.86 -6.18
N ALA A 638 -23.79 8.73 -6.45
CA ALA A 638 -24.50 7.95 -5.48
C ALA A 638 -23.49 7.31 -4.54
N LYS A 639 -23.63 7.63 -3.25
CA LYS A 639 -22.94 6.92 -2.17
C LYS A 639 -23.12 5.42 -2.37
N ILE A 640 -22.03 4.66 -2.37
CA ILE A 640 -22.11 3.19 -2.35
C ILE A 640 -22.64 2.79 -0.97
N SER A 641 -23.94 2.53 -0.86
CA SER A 641 -24.53 2.05 0.37
C SER A 641 -24.10 0.59 0.64
N ASP A 642 -24.20 0.12 1.89
CA ASP A 642 -23.97 -1.30 2.20
C ASP A 642 -24.87 -2.22 1.35
N ARG A 643 -26.08 -1.75 1.03
CA ARG A 643 -27.00 -2.45 0.11
C ARG A 643 -26.45 -2.53 -1.30
N ASP A 644 -25.85 -1.44 -1.81
CA ASP A 644 -25.27 -1.43 -3.15
C ASP A 644 -24.03 -2.32 -3.24
N ARG A 645 -23.20 -2.38 -2.18
CA ARG A 645 -22.08 -3.34 -2.08
C ARG A 645 -22.58 -4.77 -2.15
N LEU A 646 -23.58 -5.09 -1.33
CA LEU A 646 -24.17 -6.42 -1.31
C LEU A 646 -24.80 -6.75 -2.67
N GLN A 647 -25.55 -5.83 -3.27
CA GLN A 647 -26.15 -6.06 -4.59
C GLN A 647 -25.08 -6.25 -5.67
N ALA A 648 -24.01 -5.47 -5.66
CA ALA A 648 -22.89 -5.60 -6.58
C ALA A 648 -22.17 -6.95 -6.41
N ALA A 649 -21.97 -7.40 -5.17
CA ALA A 649 -21.42 -8.72 -4.86
C ALA A 649 -22.38 -9.89 -5.20
N LEU A 650 -23.69 -9.62 -5.25
CA LEU A 650 -24.73 -10.61 -5.56
C LEU A 650 -25.09 -10.69 -7.04
N VAL A 651 -24.50 -9.87 -7.93
CA VAL A 651 -24.62 -10.05 -9.40
C VAL A 651 -23.84 -11.31 -9.79
N ARG A 652 -24.42 -12.47 -9.45
CA ARG A 652 -24.13 -13.76 -10.05
C ARG A 652 -24.96 -13.83 -11.33
N GLU A 653 -24.31 -14.19 -12.44
CA GLU A 653 -25.02 -14.64 -13.63
C GLU A 653 -25.86 -15.89 -13.31
#